data_AF-A0A8T2D3J0-F1
#
_entry.id   AF-A0A8T2D3J0-F1
#
_cell.length_a   1.000
_cell.length_b   1.000
_cell.length_c   1.000
_cell.angle_alpha   90.00
_cell.angle_beta   90.00
_cell.angle_gamma   90.00
#
_symmetry.space_group_name_H-M   'P 1'
#
loop_
_entity.id
_entity.type
_entity.pdbx_description
1 polymer ?
#
loop_
_entity_poly.entity_id
_entity_poly.type
_entity_poly.pdbx_seq_one_letter_code
_entity_poly.pdbx_strand_id
1 'polypeptide(L)'
;MAPCSSSGSSSCWKYDVFPSFRGEDVRGNFLSHLMKEFESKGIVTFKDDLIERSQTIGLELKEAVRQSKIFVVIFSKNYASSSWCLDELVEILKCKEERRLIPIFYKVNPSDVRNQTGKFGRGFRETCEGKNDETQNKWKAALTEAANIAGEDSQSWKNEADFITKIAKDILAKLNGTPSNDFENIIGIESHMEKMVQLLCLNDDDVRMVGIWGPAGIGKTTIARVLHSRFSGDFRFTVFMENVRGNYQRIVDSGGEYNLQARLQKELLSIIFNQKDRKINHLWKIEERLKKQKVLIVLGDVNKVEQLEALANETRWFGPGSRIIVTTKDKQILVGHGINHIYEVKLPCRKTALEILCLYAFKQNVAPDDFMDVVVEVAELSGHLPLGLRVLGSHMRGKSKDRWKLELGRLTTSLDEKVEKILKISYDDLHIRDKALFLHIACMFNGENIDLVKQMLVNSDLDVSLGLQLLLDKSLIQINDDREIVMHSLLLKMGKEVVCQHSSEPGKRQFLFNTKETCNILSNNTGSEAVLGISLDTSEIQKDVFMSERVFEDMRNLKFLRFYNKKIDENPSLKLHLPRGLNYLPAVRLLHWDSYPMKYIPSQFRPECLVELRMMHSKVVKLWEGTQTLAYLKTIDLSFSNNLVEVPDLSKAISLETLCLEGCQSLAELPSSVLNLHRLKWLRLTMCEKLEVIPLHINLASLEVLDMEGCLKLKSFPDISKNIERIFMKNTGIEEIPPSISQWSRLESLDISGCLNLKIFSHVPKSVVYIYLTDSGIERLPDCIKDLTWLHYLYVDNCRKLVSLPELPSSIKILSAINCESLERISSSFDCPNAKVEFSKSMNFDGEARRVITQQWVYKRACLPGKEVPLEFSHRARGGSLTIHLEDENVCSSSLRFKACILLFPSERNNICTVYCRLIGESGRLIAAHRFGGVVKDFVTPHLFIFNSVLLEEVDVIRFEFSSIHHEITECGVQILTDA
;
A
#
# COMPACT_ATOMS: atom_id res chain seq x y z
N MET A 1 -57.56 -7.24 0.81
CA MET A 1 -57.70 -6.62 -0.53
C MET A 1 -56.89 -5.34 -0.57
N ALA A 2 -55.74 -5.40 -1.22
CA ALA A 2 -54.96 -4.30 -1.77
C ALA A 2 -54.10 -4.95 -2.88
N PRO A 3 -54.05 -4.42 -4.10
CA PRO A 3 -53.50 -5.15 -5.24
C PRO A 3 -51.97 -5.17 -5.18
N CYS A 4 -51.39 -6.38 -5.29
CA CYS A 4 -49.99 -6.54 -5.63
C CYS A 4 -49.75 -5.93 -7.01
N SER A 5 -48.85 -4.97 -7.09
CA SER A 5 -48.29 -4.44 -8.32
C SER A 5 -47.68 -5.59 -9.13
N SER A 6 -48.12 -5.74 -10.36
CA SER A 6 -47.60 -6.71 -11.32
C SER A 6 -46.12 -6.44 -11.59
N SER A 7 -45.27 -7.33 -11.11
CA SER A 7 -43.92 -7.52 -11.64
C SER A 7 -44.03 -7.73 -13.15
N GLY A 8 -43.36 -6.90 -13.94
CA GLY A 8 -43.33 -6.99 -15.39
C GLY A 8 -43.00 -8.42 -15.84
N SER A 9 -43.85 -8.98 -16.70
CA SER A 9 -43.63 -10.31 -17.27
C SER A 9 -42.34 -10.29 -18.09
N SER A 10 -41.29 -10.93 -17.59
CA SER A 10 -40.15 -11.33 -18.42
C SER A 10 -40.69 -12.27 -19.50
N SER A 11 -40.75 -11.81 -20.75
CA SER A 11 -41.14 -12.65 -21.87
C SER A 11 -40.11 -13.75 -22.05
N CYS A 12 -40.48 -14.99 -21.71
CA CYS A 12 -39.63 -16.16 -21.83
C CYS A 12 -39.66 -16.63 -23.29
N TRP A 13 -38.66 -16.25 -24.08
CA TRP A 13 -38.49 -16.71 -25.46
C TRP A 13 -37.84 -18.10 -25.46
N LYS A 14 -38.38 -19.05 -26.25
CA LYS A 14 -37.81 -20.40 -26.38
C LYS A 14 -36.65 -20.43 -27.38
N TYR A 15 -36.69 -19.56 -28.39
CA TYR A 15 -35.68 -19.48 -29.44
C TYR A 15 -35.19 -18.04 -29.63
N ASP A 16 -33.89 -17.88 -29.88
CA ASP A 16 -33.30 -16.59 -30.24
C ASP A 16 -33.67 -16.21 -31.67
N VAL A 17 -33.64 -17.18 -32.57
CA VAL A 17 -33.86 -16.98 -34.01
C VAL A 17 -34.84 -18.01 -34.56
N PHE A 18 -35.80 -17.53 -35.35
CA PHE A 18 -36.63 -18.34 -36.22
C PHE A 18 -36.22 -18.13 -37.69
N PRO A 19 -35.67 -19.15 -38.36
CA PRO A 19 -35.35 -19.08 -39.78
C PRO A 19 -36.57 -19.45 -40.64
N SER A 20 -36.94 -18.56 -41.55
CA SER A 20 -37.96 -18.78 -42.57
C SER A 20 -37.32 -18.92 -43.95
N PHE A 21 -37.58 -20.03 -44.64
CA PHE A 21 -36.84 -20.37 -45.85
C PHE A 21 -37.58 -21.39 -46.74
N ARG A 22 -37.11 -21.53 -47.99
CA ARG A 22 -37.52 -22.62 -48.88
C ARG A 22 -36.56 -23.81 -48.75
N GLY A 23 -37.06 -24.91 -48.20
CA GLY A 23 -36.24 -26.10 -47.90
C GLY A 23 -35.44 -26.63 -49.09
N GLU A 24 -36.08 -26.76 -50.27
CA GLU A 24 -35.45 -27.29 -51.49
C GLU A 24 -34.25 -26.45 -51.96
N ASP A 25 -34.25 -25.14 -51.71
CA ASP A 25 -33.23 -24.24 -52.25
C ASP A 25 -32.00 -24.14 -51.32
N VAL A 26 -32.23 -24.07 -49.99
CA VAL A 26 -31.17 -23.66 -49.04
C VAL A 26 -30.87 -24.67 -47.93
N ARG A 27 -31.73 -25.66 -47.67
CA ARG A 27 -31.60 -26.53 -46.48
C ARG A 27 -30.27 -27.28 -46.43
N GLY A 28 -29.88 -27.91 -47.53
CA GLY A 28 -28.64 -28.70 -47.63
C GLY A 28 -27.36 -27.91 -47.90
N ASN A 29 -27.44 -26.58 -48.08
CA ASN A 29 -26.29 -25.74 -48.41
C ASN A 29 -26.17 -24.56 -47.43
N PHE A 30 -26.55 -23.35 -47.85
CA PHE A 30 -26.44 -22.09 -47.13
C PHE A 30 -27.03 -22.15 -45.71
N LEU A 31 -28.26 -22.68 -45.55
CA LEU A 31 -28.89 -22.75 -44.25
C LEU A 31 -28.11 -23.68 -43.29
N SER A 32 -27.63 -24.83 -43.78
CA SER A 32 -26.84 -25.75 -42.95
C SER A 32 -25.58 -25.11 -42.37
N HIS A 33 -24.89 -24.29 -43.18
CA HIS A 33 -23.70 -23.55 -42.75
C HIS A 33 -24.04 -22.39 -41.82
N LEU A 34 -25.15 -21.68 -42.09
CA LEU A 34 -25.64 -20.60 -41.23
C LEU A 34 -26.05 -21.12 -39.85
N MET A 35 -26.78 -22.23 -39.78
CA MET A 35 -27.20 -22.86 -38.53
C MET A 35 -25.99 -23.36 -37.73
N LYS A 36 -24.98 -23.93 -38.39
CA LYS A 36 -23.73 -24.32 -37.74
C LYS A 36 -22.96 -23.11 -37.17
N GLU A 37 -22.93 -22.00 -37.89
CA GLU A 37 -22.29 -20.77 -37.40
C GLU A 37 -23.07 -20.18 -36.21
N PHE A 38 -24.41 -20.21 -36.24
CA PHE A 38 -25.25 -19.82 -35.10
C PHE A 38 -24.98 -20.68 -33.87
N GLU A 39 -24.93 -22.01 -34.02
CA GLU A 39 -24.58 -22.92 -32.93
C GLU A 39 -23.18 -22.63 -32.36
N SER A 40 -22.20 -22.36 -33.24
CA SER A 40 -20.82 -22.04 -32.81
C SER A 40 -20.74 -20.76 -31.97
N LYS A 41 -21.72 -19.87 -32.10
CA LYS A 41 -21.84 -18.61 -31.33
C LYS A 41 -22.87 -18.68 -30.21
N GLY A 42 -23.43 -19.85 -29.93
CA GLY A 42 -24.42 -20.06 -28.86
C GLY A 42 -25.80 -19.46 -29.14
N ILE A 43 -26.15 -19.20 -30.40
CA ILE A 43 -27.48 -18.70 -30.79
C ILE A 43 -28.44 -19.89 -30.90
N VAL A 44 -29.51 -19.88 -30.11
CA VAL A 44 -30.52 -20.95 -30.10
C VAL A 44 -31.52 -20.72 -31.24
N THR A 45 -31.51 -21.60 -32.23
CA THR A 45 -32.35 -21.49 -33.42
C THR A 45 -33.43 -22.54 -33.45
N PHE A 46 -34.63 -22.17 -33.92
CA PHE A 46 -35.67 -23.15 -34.19
C PHE A 46 -35.28 -24.05 -35.36
N LYS A 47 -35.51 -25.36 -35.21
CA LYS A 47 -35.28 -26.38 -36.24
C LYS A 47 -36.57 -27.17 -36.46
N ASP A 48 -37.11 -27.06 -37.66
CA ASP A 48 -38.32 -27.77 -38.08
C ASP A 48 -38.14 -29.29 -38.09
N ASP A 49 -36.92 -29.79 -38.31
CA ASP A 49 -36.58 -31.22 -38.25
C ASP A 49 -36.71 -31.84 -36.84
N LEU A 50 -36.87 -31.03 -35.79
CA LEU A 50 -36.99 -31.46 -34.39
C LEU A 50 -38.44 -31.44 -33.86
N ILE A 51 -39.43 -31.16 -34.71
CA ILE A 51 -40.85 -31.22 -34.33
C ILE A 51 -41.21 -32.66 -33.92
N GLU A 52 -41.90 -32.83 -32.78
CA GLU A 52 -42.30 -34.14 -32.29
C GLU A 52 -43.21 -34.87 -33.29
N ARG A 53 -42.90 -36.15 -33.56
CA ARG A 53 -43.73 -37.00 -34.40
C ARG A 53 -45.12 -37.13 -33.74
N SER A 54 -46.19 -36.95 -34.52
CA SER A 54 -47.62 -36.88 -34.13
C SER A 54 -48.24 -35.49 -33.93
N GLN A 55 -47.45 -34.40 -33.98
CA GLN A 55 -47.98 -33.04 -33.89
C GLN A 55 -48.33 -32.44 -35.27
N THR A 56 -49.30 -31.52 -35.30
CA THR A 56 -49.65 -30.76 -36.51
C THR A 56 -48.60 -29.69 -36.79
N ILE A 57 -47.78 -29.90 -37.82
CA ILE A 57 -46.66 -29.03 -38.22
C ILE A 57 -47.04 -27.54 -38.27
N GLY A 58 -48.22 -27.22 -38.80
CA GLY A 58 -48.67 -25.83 -38.93
C GLY A 58 -49.02 -25.12 -37.61
N LEU A 59 -49.40 -25.84 -36.56
CA LEU A 59 -49.62 -25.25 -35.24
C LEU A 59 -48.29 -25.00 -34.55
N GLU A 60 -47.38 -25.96 -34.61
CA GLU A 60 -46.05 -25.87 -33.96
C GLU A 60 -45.18 -24.78 -34.60
N LEU A 61 -45.27 -24.57 -35.92
CA LEU A 61 -44.57 -23.46 -36.59
C LEU A 61 -45.08 -22.08 -36.14
N LYS A 62 -46.40 -21.91 -36.00
CA LYS A 62 -46.97 -20.65 -35.50
C LYS A 62 -46.57 -20.39 -34.05
N GLU A 63 -46.56 -21.44 -33.23
CA GLU A 63 -46.09 -21.39 -31.84
C GLU A 63 -44.60 -21.01 -31.79
N ALA A 64 -43.76 -21.62 -32.64
CA ALA A 64 -42.33 -21.32 -32.72
C ALA A 64 -42.06 -19.88 -33.17
N VAL A 65 -42.80 -19.36 -34.15
CA VAL A 65 -42.76 -17.94 -34.55
C VAL A 65 -43.08 -17.05 -33.34
N ARG A 66 -44.14 -17.37 -32.59
CA ARG A 66 -44.52 -16.62 -31.38
C ARG A 66 -43.51 -16.72 -30.25
N GLN A 67 -42.73 -17.79 -30.16
CA GLN A 67 -41.72 -18.00 -29.13
C GLN A 67 -40.30 -17.56 -29.53
N SER A 68 -40.14 -16.88 -30.67
CA SER A 68 -38.83 -16.46 -31.19
C SER A 68 -38.59 -14.95 -31.11
N LYS A 69 -37.35 -14.56 -30.79
CA LYS A 69 -36.95 -13.15 -30.57
C LYS A 69 -36.59 -12.40 -31.86
N ILE A 70 -35.92 -13.05 -32.79
CA ILE A 70 -35.51 -12.50 -34.11
C ILE A 70 -36.02 -13.42 -35.22
N PHE A 71 -36.53 -12.83 -36.30
CA PHE A 71 -36.92 -13.54 -37.51
C PHE A 71 -35.87 -13.35 -38.60
N VAL A 72 -35.41 -14.44 -39.20
CA VAL A 72 -34.48 -14.41 -40.33
C VAL A 72 -35.18 -15.01 -41.53
N VAL A 73 -35.54 -14.19 -42.52
CA VAL A 73 -36.25 -14.65 -43.72
C VAL A 73 -35.27 -14.73 -44.89
N ILE A 74 -35.05 -15.94 -45.40
CA ILE A 74 -34.12 -16.22 -46.50
C ILE A 74 -34.92 -16.32 -47.80
N PHE A 75 -34.96 -15.21 -48.53
CA PHE A 75 -35.55 -15.19 -49.86
C PHE A 75 -34.63 -15.88 -50.87
N SER A 76 -35.14 -16.94 -51.48
CA SER A 76 -34.52 -17.65 -52.59
C SER A 76 -35.37 -17.52 -53.85
N LYS A 77 -34.86 -17.99 -55.00
CA LYS A 77 -35.57 -17.89 -56.28
C LYS A 77 -36.95 -18.56 -56.28
N ASN A 78 -37.12 -19.65 -55.52
CA ASN A 78 -38.37 -20.41 -55.43
C ASN A 78 -39.08 -20.23 -54.09
N TYR A 79 -38.74 -19.21 -53.29
CA TYR A 79 -39.40 -19.00 -52.00
C TYR A 79 -40.91 -18.80 -52.15
N ALA A 80 -41.33 -18.01 -53.15
CA ALA A 80 -42.74 -17.75 -53.41
C ALA A 80 -43.49 -18.89 -54.11
N SER A 81 -42.84 -20.01 -54.45
CA SER A 81 -43.51 -21.18 -55.01
C SER A 81 -44.14 -22.10 -53.94
N SER A 82 -44.14 -21.67 -52.68
CA SER A 82 -44.64 -22.45 -51.54
C SER A 82 -45.62 -21.63 -50.73
N SER A 83 -46.86 -22.11 -50.62
CA SER A 83 -47.87 -21.47 -49.77
C SER A 83 -47.43 -21.44 -48.30
N TRP A 84 -46.70 -22.46 -47.83
CA TRP A 84 -46.17 -22.51 -46.46
C TRP A 84 -45.21 -21.36 -46.16
N CYS A 85 -44.25 -21.08 -47.04
CA CYS A 85 -43.30 -19.97 -46.87
C CYS A 85 -44.01 -18.60 -46.86
N LEU A 86 -45.10 -18.46 -47.64
CA LEU A 86 -45.90 -17.24 -47.70
C LEU A 86 -46.79 -17.07 -46.46
N ASP A 87 -47.43 -18.13 -46.00
CA ASP A 87 -48.25 -18.12 -44.77
C ASP A 87 -47.41 -17.88 -43.52
N GLU A 88 -46.21 -18.45 -43.46
CA GLU A 88 -45.24 -18.21 -42.39
C GLU A 88 -44.75 -16.76 -42.39
N LEU A 89 -44.45 -16.19 -43.56
CA LEU A 89 -44.07 -14.78 -43.68
C LEU A 89 -45.20 -13.85 -43.20
N VAL A 90 -46.45 -14.15 -43.53
CA VAL A 90 -47.61 -13.41 -43.04
C VAL A 90 -47.70 -13.48 -41.51
N GLU A 91 -47.48 -14.65 -40.90
CA GLU A 91 -47.49 -14.79 -39.44
C GLU A 91 -46.32 -14.04 -38.79
N ILE A 92 -45.12 -14.10 -39.37
CA ILE A 92 -43.94 -13.33 -38.93
C ILE A 92 -44.24 -11.83 -38.91
N LEU A 93 -44.87 -11.31 -39.97
CA LEU A 93 -45.19 -9.87 -40.05
C LEU A 93 -46.27 -9.44 -39.06
N LYS A 94 -47.24 -10.31 -38.71
CA LYS A 94 -48.15 -10.03 -37.59
C LYS A 94 -47.41 -9.92 -36.26
N CYS A 95 -46.35 -10.70 -36.07
CA CYS A 95 -45.53 -10.68 -34.87
C CYS A 95 -44.39 -9.64 -34.91
N LYS A 96 -44.25 -8.88 -35.99
CA LYS A 96 -43.14 -7.94 -36.22
C LYS A 96 -43.27 -6.63 -35.45
N GLU A 97 -44.48 -6.17 -35.11
CA GLU A 97 -44.67 -4.88 -34.41
C GLU A 97 -43.87 -4.76 -33.10
N GLU A 98 -43.53 -5.89 -32.47
CA GLU A 98 -42.71 -5.95 -31.25
C GLU A 98 -41.30 -6.56 -31.46
N ARG A 99 -40.92 -6.97 -32.68
CA ARG A 99 -39.75 -7.85 -32.93
C ARG A 99 -38.97 -7.52 -34.20
N ARG A 100 -37.74 -8.03 -34.28
CA ARG A 100 -36.81 -7.72 -35.38
C ARG A 100 -36.90 -8.78 -36.49
N LEU A 101 -37.15 -8.33 -37.71
CA LEU A 101 -37.09 -9.13 -38.93
C LEU A 101 -35.84 -8.75 -39.74
N ILE A 102 -35.04 -9.74 -40.14
CA ILE A 102 -33.83 -9.58 -40.97
C ILE A 102 -34.04 -10.37 -42.27
N PRO A 103 -34.25 -9.68 -43.41
CA PRO A 103 -34.32 -10.36 -44.69
C PRO A 103 -32.92 -10.63 -45.26
N ILE A 104 -32.74 -11.83 -45.80
CA ILE A 104 -31.54 -12.28 -46.51
C ILE A 104 -31.95 -12.59 -47.94
N PHE A 105 -31.38 -11.88 -48.91
CA PHE A 105 -31.65 -12.09 -50.33
C PHE A 105 -30.58 -13.03 -50.91
N TYR A 106 -30.89 -14.32 -50.90
CA TYR A 106 -29.98 -15.37 -51.35
C TYR A 106 -30.20 -15.70 -52.83
N LYS A 107 -29.27 -15.25 -53.67
CA LYS A 107 -29.27 -15.41 -55.14
C LYS A 107 -30.56 -14.91 -55.81
N VAL A 108 -31.22 -13.92 -55.21
CA VAL A 108 -32.43 -13.26 -55.72
C VAL A 108 -32.30 -11.75 -55.55
N ASN A 109 -32.78 -10.97 -56.51
CA ASN A 109 -32.75 -9.51 -56.40
C ASN A 109 -33.89 -9.04 -55.45
N PRO A 110 -33.62 -8.17 -54.47
CA PRO A 110 -34.66 -7.60 -53.60
C PRO A 110 -35.84 -6.98 -54.36
N SER A 111 -35.59 -6.40 -55.53
CA SER A 111 -36.61 -5.76 -56.38
C SER A 111 -37.58 -6.78 -56.96
N ASP A 112 -37.11 -7.99 -57.28
CA ASP A 112 -37.96 -9.09 -57.77
C ASP A 112 -38.86 -9.62 -56.65
N VAL A 113 -38.39 -9.62 -55.40
CA VAL A 113 -39.22 -9.97 -54.23
C VAL A 113 -40.25 -8.89 -53.95
N ARG A 114 -39.85 -7.61 -54.00
CA ARG A 114 -40.71 -6.44 -53.72
C ARG A 114 -41.84 -6.28 -54.72
N ASN A 115 -41.56 -6.43 -56.01
CA ASN A 115 -42.54 -6.23 -57.09
C ASN A 115 -43.13 -7.55 -57.60
N GLN A 116 -42.69 -8.69 -57.06
CA GLN A 116 -43.06 -10.03 -57.51
C GLN A 116 -42.85 -10.21 -59.02
N THR A 117 -41.66 -9.85 -59.50
CA THR A 117 -41.23 -9.90 -60.91
C THR A 117 -40.21 -11.01 -61.17
N GLY A 118 -39.84 -11.22 -62.44
CA GLY A 118 -38.81 -12.19 -62.81
C GLY A 118 -39.17 -13.65 -62.50
N LYS A 119 -38.16 -14.44 -62.12
CA LYS A 119 -38.32 -15.87 -61.77
C LYS A 119 -39.09 -16.05 -60.45
N PHE A 120 -38.84 -15.18 -59.47
CA PHE A 120 -39.54 -15.18 -58.19
C PHE A 120 -41.05 -14.93 -58.38
N GLY A 121 -41.39 -13.92 -59.18
CA GLY A 121 -42.77 -13.59 -59.53
C GLY A 121 -43.52 -14.67 -60.29
N ARG A 122 -42.81 -15.50 -61.08
CA ARG A 122 -43.43 -16.65 -61.75
C ARG A 122 -43.91 -17.68 -60.74
N GLY A 123 -43.04 -18.08 -59.80
CA GLY A 123 -43.41 -19.00 -58.72
C GLY A 123 -44.53 -18.45 -57.82
N PHE A 124 -44.56 -17.14 -57.60
CA PHE A 124 -45.67 -16.49 -56.89
C PHE A 124 -47.00 -16.62 -57.64
N ARG A 125 -47.03 -16.35 -58.95
CA ARG A 125 -48.25 -16.48 -59.77
C ARG A 125 -48.78 -17.90 -59.77
N GLU A 126 -47.91 -18.88 -59.97
CA GLU A 126 -48.26 -20.31 -59.95
C GLU A 126 -48.87 -20.72 -58.59
N THR A 127 -48.38 -20.17 -57.48
CA THR A 127 -48.91 -20.47 -56.14
C THR A 127 -50.24 -19.75 -55.84
N CYS A 128 -50.48 -18.63 -56.50
CA CYS A 128 -51.73 -17.86 -56.41
C CYS A 128 -52.87 -18.46 -57.25
N GLU A 129 -52.57 -19.29 -58.26
CA GLU A 129 -53.57 -19.98 -59.07
C GLU A 129 -54.47 -20.86 -58.17
N GLY A 130 -55.77 -20.54 -58.14
CA GLY A 130 -56.76 -21.22 -57.30
C GLY A 130 -56.90 -20.70 -55.85
N LYS A 131 -56.27 -19.56 -55.50
CA LYS A 131 -56.45 -18.88 -54.20
C LYS A 131 -57.39 -17.67 -54.31
N ASN A 132 -58.10 -17.35 -53.24
CA ASN A 132 -58.98 -16.17 -53.21
C ASN A 132 -58.18 -14.85 -53.19
N ASP A 133 -58.80 -13.77 -53.68
CA ASP A 133 -58.16 -12.45 -53.81
C ASP A 133 -57.63 -11.91 -52.48
N GLU A 134 -58.31 -12.22 -51.38
CA GLU A 134 -57.89 -11.81 -50.04
C GLU A 134 -56.54 -12.44 -49.64
N THR A 135 -56.33 -13.73 -49.91
CA THR A 135 -55.06 -14.42 -49.59
C THR A 135 -53.94 -13.93 -50.50
N GLN A 136 -54.22 -13.75 -51.79
CA GLN A 136 -53.23 -13.23 -52.74
C GLN A 136 -52.77 -11.82 -52.34
N ASN A 137 -53.70 -10.94 -51.94
CA ASN A 137 -53.38 -9.59 -51.48
C ASN A 137 -52.58 -9.62 -50.18
N LYS A 138 -52.91 -10.51 -49.23
CA LYS A 138 -52.14 -10.70 -47.99
C LYS A 138 -50.70 -11.12 -48.27
N TRP A 139 -50.49 -12.12 -49.12
CA TRP A 139 -49.14 -12.56 -49.49
C TRP A 139 -48.36 -11.50 -50.25
N LYS A 140 -49.01 -10.78 -51.17
CA LYS A 140 -48.38 -9.70 -51.93
C LYS A 140 -47.94 -8.55 -51.02
N ALA A 141 -48.79 -8.14 -50.08
CA ALA A 141 -48.46 -7.13 -49.09
C ALA A 141 -47.29 -7.57 -48.20
N ALA A 142 -47.31 -8.82 -47.72
CA ALA A 142 -46.25 -9.38 -46.88
C ALA A 142 -44.88 -9.41 -47.58
N LEU A 143 -44.83 -9.88 -48.83
CA LEU A 143 -43.60 -9.89 -49.63
C LEU A 143 -43.06 -8.48 -49.87
N THR A 144 -43.95 -7.54 -50.20
CA THR A 144 -43.58 -6.14 -50.43
C THR A 144 -43.02 -5.50 -49.17
N GLU A 145 -43.67 -5.72 -48.02
CA GLU A 145 -43.24 -5.17 -46.73
C GLU A 145 -41.91 -5.76 -46.27
N ALA A 146 -41.73 -7.08 -46.35
CA ALA A 146 -40.49 -7.74 -45.98
C ALA A 146 -39.31 -7.31 -46.88
N ALA A 147 -39.54 -7.10 -48.18
CA ALA A 147 -38.53 -6.63 -49.12
C ALA A 147 -38.23 -5.12 -49.02
N ASN A 148 -39.02 -4.35 -48.27
CA ASN A 148 -38.74 -2.94 -47.94
C ASN A 148 -37.82 -2.80 -46.72
N ILE A 149 -37.61 -3.86 -45.95
CA ILE A 149 -36.67 -3.85 -44.82
C ILE A 149 -35.24 -3.99 -45.36
N ALA A 150 -34.32 -3.18 -44.82
CA ALA A 150 -32.90 -3.28 -45.14
C ALA A 150 -32.37 -4.67 -44.72
N GLY A 151 -31.96 -5.45 -45.71
CA GLY A 151 -31.44 -6.80 -45.57
C GLY A 151 -30.06 -6.97 -46.18
N GLU A 152 -29.59 -8.21 -46.15
CA GLU A 152 -28.28 -8.59 -46.63
C GLU A 152 -28.40 -9.33 -47.97
N ASP A 153 -27.73 -8.83 -49.02
CA ASP A 153 -27.75 -9.42 -50.36
C ASP A 153 -26.50 -10.26 -50.61
N SER A 154 -26.69 -11.56 -50.83
CA SER A 154 -25.62 -12.50 -51.15
C SER A 154 -24.78 -12.12 -52.37
N GLN A 155 -25.33 -11.38 -53.35
CA GLN A 155 -24.61 -10.98 -54.56
C GLN A 155 -23.57 -9.88 -54.30
N SER A 156 -23.69 -9.16 -53.19
CA SER A 156 -22.72 -8.13 -52.78
C SER A 156 -21.44 -8.72 -52.15
N TRP A 157 -21.44 -10.02 -51.86
CA TRP A 157 -20.33 -10.72 -51.19
C TRP A 157 -19.59 -11.64 -52.15
N LYS A 158 -18.25 -11.62 -52.08
CA LYS A 158 -17.38 -12.52 -52.88
C LYS A 158 -17.37 -13.96 -52.36
N ASN A 159 -17.68 -14.17 -51.08
CA ASN A 159 -17.56 -15.44 -50.39
C ASN A 159 -18.75 -15.65 -49.44
N GLU A 160 -19.43 -16.79 -49.57
CA GLU A 160 -20.58 -17.15 -48.73
C GLU A 160 -20.18 -17.36 -47.26
N ALA A 161 -18.94 -17.76 -46.95
CA ALA A 161 -18.49 -17.93 -45.57
C ALA A 161 -18.35 -16.59 -44.82
N ASP A 162 -17.80 -15.56 -45.48
CA ASP A 162 -17.70 -14.22 -44.91
C ASP A 162 -19.09 -13.60 -44.72
N PHE A 163 -19.99 -13.87 -45.68
CA PHE A 163 -21.39 -13.47 -45.63
C PHE A 163 -22.12 -14.10 -44.42
N ILE A 164 -22.00 -15.41 -44.23
CA ILE A 164 -22.56 -16.13 -43.06
C ILE A 164 -21.97 -15.59 -41.76
N THR A 165 -20.66 -15.39 -41.72
CA THR A 165 -19.96 -14.86 -40.54
C THR A 165 -20.48 -13.47 -40.17
N LYS A 166 -20.73 -12.60 -41.17
CA LYS A 166 -21.32 -11.27 -40.98
C LYS A 166 -22.73 -11.35 -40.41
N ILE A 167 -23.60 -12.17 -41.02
CA ILE A 167 -24.98 -12.37 -40.57
C ILE A 167 -25.02 -12.83 -39.11
N ALA A 168 -24.20 -13.82 -38.75
CA ALA A 168 -24.14 -14.35 -37.40
C ALA A 168 -23.58 -13.34 -36.38
N LYS A 169 -22.59 -12.52 -36.75
CA LYS A 169 -22.11 -11.42 -35.91
C LYS A 169 -23.19 -10.35 -35.68
N ASP A 170 -23.91 -9.96 -36.72
CA ASP A 170 -24.96 -8.93 -36.61
C ASP A 170 -26.13 -9.40 -35.74
N ILE A 171 -26.54 -10.66 -35.89
CA ILE A 171 -27.58 -11.26 -35.06
C ILE A 171 -27.13 -11.34 -33.62
N LEU A 172 -25.90 -11.80 -33.36
CA LEU A 172 -25.34 -11.85 -32.01
C LEU A 172 -25.29 -10.46 -31.36
N ALA A 173 -24.83 -9.44 -32.10
CA ALA A 173 -24.83 -8.06 -31.62
C ALA A 173 -26.25 -7.53 -31.34
N LYS A 174 -27.23 -7.92 -32.16
CA LYS A 174 -28.64 -7.56 -31.96
C LYS A 174 -29.28 -8.32 -30.78
N LEU A 175 -28.81 -9.51 -30.44
CA LEU A 175 -29.24 -10.29 -29.26
C LEU A 175 -28.61 -9.75 -27.96
N ASN A 176 -27.32 -9.43 -28.00
CA ASN A 176 -26.49 -9.01 -26.87
C ASN A 176 -26.52 -7.49 -26.66
N GLY A 177 -27.70 -6.87 -26.56
CA GLY A 177 -27.87 -5.42 -26.36
C GLY A 177 -27.19 -4.81 -25.12
N THR A 178 -26.32 -5.54 -24.43
CA THR A 178 -25.39 -5.06 -23.40
C THR A 178 -24.21 -6.04 -23.35
N PRO A 179 -22.93 -5.57 -23.38
CA PRO A 179 -21.78 -6.40 -23.03
C PRO A 179 -22.00 -7.01 -21.63
N SER A 180 -21.43 -8.18 -21.32
CA SER A 180 -21.59 -8.84 -20.01
C SER A 180 -21.42 -7.85 -18.85
N ASN A 181 -22.48 -7.65 -18.06
CA ASN A 181 -22.50 -6.84 -16.83
C ASN A 181 -21.74 -7.52 -15.67
N ASP A 182 -21.13 -8.69 -15.88
CA ASP A 182 -20.53 -9.49 -14.80
C ASP A 182 -19.34 -8.78 -14.14
N PHE A 183 -18.72 -7.83 -14.85
CA PHE A 183 -17.49 -7.18 -14.41
C PHE A 183 -17.65 -5.72 -13.98
N GLU A 184 -18.80 -5.06 -14.25
CA GLU A 184 -19.06 -3.68 -13.78
C GLU A 184 -19.08 -3.57 -12.24
N ASN A 185 -19.34 -4.68 -11.56
CA ASN A 185 -19.40 -4.75 -10.10
C ASN A 185 -18.03 -4.99 -9.43
N ILE A 186 -16.93 -5.12 -10.18
CA ILE A 186 -15.60 -5.37 -9.60
C ILE A 186 -14.92 -4.03 -9.27
N ILE A 187 -14.94 -3.68 -7.99
CA ILE A 187 -14.43 -2.40 -7.49
C ILE A 187 -12.89 -2.36 -7.57
N GLY A 188 -12.35 -1.24 -8.07
CA GLY A 188 -10.90 -0.97 -8.13
C GLY A 188 -10.16 -1.64 -9.30
N ILE A 189 -10.86 -2.39 -10.16
CA ILE A 189 -10.23 -3.16 -11.24
C ILE A 189 -9.57 -2.30 -12.31
N GLU A 190 -10.11 -1.12 -12.61
CA GLU A 190 -9.58 -0.24 -13.66
C GLU A 190 -8.13 0.18 -13.39
N SER A 191 -7.76 0.42 -12.12
CA SER A 191 -6.38 0.73 -11.75
C SER A 191 -5.39 -0.40 -12.05
N HIS A 192 -5.85 -1.66 -11.96
CA HIS A 192 -5.07 -2.82 -12.36
C HIS A 192 -5.05 -2.96 -13.89
N MET A 193 -6.16 -2.66 -14.57
CA MET A 193 -6.24 -2.72 -16.03
C MET A 193 -5.30 -1.71 -16.69
N GLU A 194 -5.24 -0.47 -16.21
CA GLU A 194 -4.33 0.56 -16.75
C GLU A 194 -2.87 0.09 -16.74
N LYS A 195 -2.41 -0.46 -15.61
CA LYS A 195 -1.05 -1.00 -15.48
C LYS A 195 -0.82 -2.23 -16.34
N MET A 196 -1.81 -3.12 -16.42
CA MET A 196 -1.71 -4.33 -17.23
C MET A 196 -1.71 -4.03 -18.74
N VAL A 197 -2.50 -3.05 -19.20
CA VAL A 197 -2.50 -2.61 -20.60
C VAL A 197 -1.15 -2.02 -20.98
N GLN A 198 -0.53 -1.24 -20.09
CA GLN A 198 0.84 -0.73 -20.27
C GLN A 198 1.87 -1.86 -20.37
N LEU A 199 1.77 -2.90 -19.53
CA LEU A 199 2.69 -4.04 -19.58
C LEU A 199 2.48 -4.92 -20.81
N LEU A 200 1.22 -5.12 -21.22
CA LEU A 200 0.87 -5.93 -22.37
C LEU A 200 1.23 -5.24 -23.70
N CYS A 201 1.28 -3.91 -23.80
CA CYS A 201 1.49 -3.14 -25.04
C CYS A 201 0.74 -3.76 -26.24
N LEU A 202 -0.60 -3.78 -26.23
CA LEU A 202 -1.40 -4.47 -27.26
C LEU A 202 -1.19 -3.95 -28.70
N ASN A 203 -0.55 -2.79 -28.86
CA ASN A 203 -0.24 -2.18 -30.14
C ASN A 203 1.06 -2.70 -30.79
N ASP A 204 1.90 -3.40 -30.03
CA ASP A 204 3.16 -3.96 -30.54
C ASP A 204 2.92 -5.32 -31.20
N ASP A 205 3.60 -5.60 -32.33
CA ASP A 205 3.54 -6.91 -32.99
C ASP A 205 4.51 -7.95 -32.39
N ASP A 206 5.14 -7.66 -31.26
CA ASP A 206 5.99 -8.61 -30.53
C ASP A 206 5.17 -9.75 -29.90
N VAL A 207 5.87 -10.77 -29.37
CA VAL A 207 5.26 -11.80 -28.52
C VAL A 207 5.70 -11.54 -27.09
N ARG A 208 4.74 -11.31 -26.19
CA ARG A 208 5.04 -10.93 -24.82
C ARG A 208 4.43 -11.87 -23.80
N MET A 209 5.25 -12.26 -22.83
CA MET A 209 4.85 -12.99 -21.63
C MET A 209 4.82 -12.02 -20.44
N VAL A 210 3.71 -11.98 -19.71
CA VAL A 210 3.52 -11.12 -18.55
C VAL A 210 3.10 -11.98 -17.35
N GLY A 211 3.84 -11.87 -16.25
CA GLY A 211 3.54 -12.54 -14.99
C GLY A 211 2.73 -11.64 -14.05
N ILE A 212 1.68 -12.17 -13.43
CA ILE A 212 0.92 -11.54 -12.36
C ILE A 212 1.24 -12.29 -11.06
N TRP A 213 1.87 -11.61 -10.12
CA TRP A 213 2.38 -12.18 -8.88
C TRP A 213 1.79 -11.48 -7.64
N GLY A 214 1.69 -12.19 -6.53
CA GLY A 214 1.18 -11.67 -5.26
C GLY A 214 0.57 -12.76 -4.36
N PRO A 215 0.08 -12.39 -3.17
CA PRO A 215 -0.40 -13.34 -2.16
C PRO A 215 -1.67 -14.10 -2.59
N ALA A 216 -1.95 -15.23 -1.92
CA ALA A 216 -3.19 -15.97 -2.12
C ALA A 216 -4.42 -15.12 -1.75
N GLY A 217 -5.46 -15.13 -2.58
CA GLY A 217 -6.69 -14.37 -2.32
C GLY A 217 -6.66 -12.88 -2.69
N ILE A 218 -5.54 -12.35 -3.21
CA ILE A 218 -5.42 -10.93 -3.61
C ILE A 218 -6.22 -10.55 -4.87
N GLY A 219 -6.66 -11.54 -5.68
CA GLY A 219 -7.44 -11.29 -6.89
C GLY A 219 -6.72 -11.46 -8.22
N LYS A 220 -5.53 -12.10 -8.25
CA LYS A 220 -4.77 -12.38 -9.50
C LYS A 220 -5.64 -13.03 -10.59
N THR A 221 -6.36 -14.10 -10.25
CA THR A 221 -7.25 -14.82 -11.19
C THR A 221 -8.38 -13.93 -11.68
N THR A 222 -8.90 -13.05 -10.83
CA THR A 222 -9.94 -12.07 -11.19
C THR A 222 -9.40 -11.06 -12.21
N ILE A 223 -8.21 -10.49 -11.95
CA ILE A 223 -7.54 -9.58 -12.89
C ILE A 223 -7.32 -10.26 -14.24
N ALA A 224 -6.79 -11.49 -14.24
CA ALA A 224 -6.54 -12.25 -15.46
C ALA A 224 -7.84 -12.57 -16.23
N ARG A 225 -8.93 -12.88 -15.53
CA ARG A 225 -10.24 -13.12 -16.14
C ARG A 225 -10.82 -11.86 -16.81
N VAL A 226 -10.70 -10.69 -16.16
CA VAL A 226 -11.16 -9.42 -16.73
C VAL A 226 -10.34 -9.06 -17.97
N LEU A 227 -9.02 -9.24 -17.94
CA LEU A 227 -8.16 -9.05 -19.11
C LEU A 227 -8.57 -9.95 -20.27
N HIS A 228 -8.78 -11.24 -20.00
CA HIS A 228 -9.24 -12.19 -21.01
C HIS A 228 -10.59 -11.76 -21.61
N SER A 229 -11.56 -11.39 -20.76
CA SER A 229 -12.87 -10.97 -21.23
C SER A 229 -12.81 -9.70 -22.10
N ARG A 230 -12.04 -8.69 -21.68
CA ARG A 230 -11.99 -7.37 -22.34
C ARG A 230 -11.24 -7.42 -23.68
N PHE A 231 -10.18 -8.22 -23.78
CA PHE A 231 -9.31 -8.23 -24.95
C PHE A 231 -9.47 -9.46 -25.85
N SER A 232 -10.26 -10.46 -25.47
CA SER A 232 -10.42 -11.68 -26.28
C SER A 232 -10.87 -11.43 -27.72
N GLY A 233 -11.64 -10.36 -27.96
CA GLY A 233 -12.12 -9.98 -29.31
C GLY A 233 -11.03 -9.57 -30.30
N ASP A 234 -9.86 -9.16 -29.81
CA ASP A 234 -8.74 -8.66 -30.64
C ASP A 234 -7.78 -9.77 -31.11
N PHE A 235 -8.03 -11.01 -30.70
CA PHE A 235 -7.16 -12.17 -30.96
C PHE A 235 -7.92 -13.25 -31.74
N ARG A 236 -7.19 -14.00 -32.56
CA ARG A 236 -7.78 -15.08 -33.37
C ARG A 236 -8.13 -16.29 -32.53
N PHE A 237 -7.26 -16.63 -31.57
CA PHE A 237 -7.48 -17.73 -30.64
C PHE A 237 -7.22 -17.25 -29.22
N THR A 238 -8.07 -17.67 -28.30
CA THR A 238 -7.98 -17.29 -26.89
C THR A 238 -8.19 -18.51 -26.02
N VAL A 239 -7.49 -18.55 -24.88
CA VAL A 239 -7.65 -19.63 -23.90
C VAL A 239 -7.41 -19.09 -22.50
N PHE A 240 -8.26 -19.53 -21.57
CA PHE A 240 -8.06 -19.29 -20.15
C PHE A 240 -8.06 -20.61 -19.39
N MET A 241 -6.87 -21.05 -18.98
CA MET A 241 -6.67 -22.22 -18.13
C MET A 241 -6.63 -21.76 -16.67
N GLU A 242 -7.78 -21.72 -15.99
CA GLU A 242 -7.89 -21.11 -14.67
C GLU A 242 -7.07 -21.78 -13.56
N ASN A 243 -6.90 -23.12 -13.60
CA ASN A 243 -6.27 -23.90 -12.54
C ASN A 243 -5.27 -24.93 -13.08
N VAL A 244 -4.12 -24.44 -13.55
CA VAL A 244 -3.04 -25.28 -14.10
C VAL A 244 -2.48 -26.23 -13.04
N ARG A 245 -2.31 -25.77 -11.79
CA ARG A 245 -1.88 -26.59 -10.66
C ARG A 245 -2.79 -27.81 -10.43
N GLY A 246 -4.10 -27.59 -10.35
CA GLY A 246 -5.06 -28.68 -10.09
C GLY A 246 -5.08 -29.72 -11.20
N ASN A 247 -4.97 -29.27 -12.47
CA ASN A 247 -4.87 -30.16 -13.62
C ASN A 247 -3.57 -30.97 -13.60
N TYR A 248 -2.44 -30.32 -13.26
CA TYR A 248 -1.15 -30.98 -13.09
C TYR A 248 -1.21 -32.09 -12.05
N GLN A 249 -1.76 -31.80 -10.85
CA GLN A 249 -1.83 -32.77 -9.76
C GLN A 249 -2.69 -34.00 -10.12
N ARG A 250 -3.86 -33.79 -10.74
CA ARG A 250 -4.71 -34.88 -11.24
C ARG A 250 -3.97 -35.79 -12.24
N ILE A 251 -3.09 -35.21 -13.05
CA ILE A 251 -2.28 -35.98 -14.01
C ILE A 251 -1.19 -36.77 -13.29
N VAL A 252 -0.51 -36.18 -12.31
CA VAL A 252 0.51 -36.88 -11.49
C VAL A 252 -0.10 -38.04 -10.71
N ASP A 253 -1.23 -37.82 -10.05
CA ASP A 253 -1.92 -38.83 -9.23
C ASP A 253 -2.43 -40.02 -10.06
N SER A 254 -2.60 -39.85 -11.38
CA SER A 254 -2.98 -40.92 -12.31
C SER A 254 -1.81 -41.78 -12.82
N GLY A 255 -0.61 -41.65 -12.22
CA GLY A 255 0.52 -42.58 -12.39
C GLY A 255 1.32 -42.43 -13.69
N GLY A 256 1.23 -41.28 -14.37
CA GLY A 256 1.82 -41.07 -15.69
C GLY A 256 2.93 -40.02 -15.74
N GLU A 257 4.10 -40.29 -15.16
CA GLU A 257 5.26 -39.40 -15.30
C GLU A 257 5.70 -39.24 -16.78
N TYR A 258 5.57 -40.30 -17.59
CA TYR A 258 6.13 -40.35 -18.96
C TYR A 258 5.37 -39.53 -20.03
N ASN A 259 4.38 -38.70 -19.68
CA ASN A 259 3.62 -37.89 -20.65
C ASN A 259 2.92 -36.64 -20.07
N LEU A 260 3.37 -36.11 -18.92
CA LEU A 260 2.76 -34.92 -18.28
C LEU A 260 2.72 -33.69 -19.21
N GLN A 261 3.84 -33.39 -19.85
CA GLN A 261 3.96 -32.27 -20.79
C GLN A 261 2.96 -32.40 -21.94
N ALA A 262 2.90 -33.58 -22.57
CA ALA A 262 2.01 -33.86 -23.69
C ALA A 262 0.52 -33.75 -23.30
N ARG A 263 0.15 -34.11 -22.07
CA ARG A 263 -1.24 -34.01 -21.58
C ARG A 263 -1.67 -32.56 -21.35
N LEU A 264 -0.80 -31.73 -20.77
CA LEU A 264 -1.07 -30.29 -20.59
C LEU A 264 -1.18 -29.57 -21.94
N GLN A 265 -0.26 -29.85 -22.87
CA GLN A 265 -0.32 -29.32 -24.23
C GLN A 265 -1.60 -29.75 -24.95
N LYS A 266 -1.99 -31.02 -24.80
CA LYS A 266 -3.24 -31.55 -25.37
C LYS A 266 -4.46 -30.81 -24.84
N GLU A 267 -4.52 -30.55 -23.54
CA GLU A 267 -5.62 -29.81 -22.93
C GLU A 267 -5.70 -28.38 -23.49
N LEU A 268 -4.60 -27.64 -23.50
CA LEU A 268 -4.52 -26.29 -24.09
C LEU A 268 -5.00 -26.28 -25.55
N LEU A 269 -4.47 -27.18 -26.38
CA LEU A 269 -4.82 -27.28 -27.80
C LEU A 269 -6.28 -27.67 -28.02
N SER A 270 -6.84 -28.54 -27.15
CA SER A 270 -8.25 -28.93 -27.24
C SER A 270 -9.20 -27.76 -27.00
N ILE A 271 -8.84 -26.85 -26.09
CA ILE A 271 -9.61 -25.64 -25.80
C ILE A 271 -9.46 -24.63 -26.94
N ILE A 272 -8.24 -24.42 -27.43
CA ILE A 272 -7.97 -23.47 -28.52
C ILE A 272 -8.70 -23.85 -29.83
N PHE A 273 -8.72 -25.14 -30.18
CA PHE A 273 -9.27 -25.61 -31.45
C PHE A 273 -10.69 -26.20 -31.36
N ASN A 274 -11.33 -26.18 -30.18
CA ASN A 274 -12.67 -26.74 -29.95
C ASN A 274 -12.84 -28.20 -30.42
N GLN A 275 -11.77 -29.00 -30.38
CA GLN A 275 -11.81 -30.41 -30.77
C GLN A 275 -11.99 -31.27 -29.53
N LYS A 276 -13.25 -31.65 -29.24
CA LYS A 276 -13.60 -32.42 -28.04
C LYS A 276 -13.13 -33.88 -28.06
N ASP A 277 -12.97 -34.51 -29.22
CA ASP A 277 -12.49 -35.89 -29.31
C ASP A 277 -11.97 -36.23 -30.71
N ARG A 278 -10.66 -36.51 -30.81
CA ARG A 278 -10.05 -37.50 -31.71
C ARG A 278 -8.53 -37.52 -31.49
N LYS A 279 -8.02 -38.70 -31.11
CA LYS A 279 -6.59 -39.11 -31.02
C LYS A 279 -5.58 -38.00 -31.34
N ILE A 280 -5.33 -37.16 -30.34
CA ILE A 280 -4.24 -36.18 -30.38
C ILE A 280 -2.95 -36.98 -30.18
N ASN A 281 -2.26 -37.30 -31.28
CA ASN A 281 -0.98 -38.00 -31.26
C ASN A 281 0.09 -37.13 -30.56
N HIS A 282 1.10 -37.76 -29.96
CA HIS A 282 2.26 -37.15 -29.28
C HIS A 282 3.13 -36.21 -30.15
N LEU A 283 2.68 -35.85 -31.35
CA LEU A 283 3.39 -35.10 -32.39
C LEU A 283 2.91 -33.65 -32.55
N TRP A 284 1.83 -33.21 -31.91
CA TRP A 284 1.38 -31.80 -32.01
C TRP A 284 2.04 -30.93 -30.95
N LYS A 285 3.23 -30.42 -31.28
CA LYS A 285 3.85 -29.35 -30.50
C LYS A 285 3.07 -28.06 -30.68
N ILE A 286 2.81 -27.36 -29.58
CA ILE A 286 2.20 -26.02 -29.56
C ILE A 286 2.88 -25.09 -30.57
N GLU A 287 4.21 -25.13 -30.61
CA GLU A 287 5.04 -24.36 -31.53
C GLU A 287 4.59 -24.49 -33.00
N GLU A 288 4.41 -25.71 -33.51
CA GLU A 288 4.09 -25.90 -34.93
C GLU A 288 2.74 -25.30 -35.33
N ARG A 289 1.79 -25.27 -34.39
CA ARG A 289 0.42 -24.82 -34.65
C ARG A 289 0.21 -23.33 -34.40
N LEU A 290 0.87 -22.79 -33.38
CA LEU A 290 0.63 -21.41 -32.92
C LEU A 290 1.68 -20.41 -33.39
N LYS A 291 2.82 -20.84 -33.97
CA LYS A 291 3.91 -19.95 -34.44
C LYS A 291 3.50 -18.89 -35.46
N LYS A 292 2.37 -19.05 -36.13
CA LYS A 292 1.82 -18.08 -37.10
C LYS A 292 0.48 -17.47 -36.67
N GLN A 293 0.05 -17.73 -35.44
CA GLN A 293 -1.25 -17.31 -34.94
C GLN A 293 -1.09 -16.24 -33.87
N LYS A 294 -1.89 -15.17 -33.97
CA LYS A 294 -2.03 -14.18 -32.90
C LYS A 294 -2.95 -14.73 -31.81
N VAL A 295 -2.39 -15.05 -30.65
CA VAL A 295 -3.11 -15.72 -29.55
C VAL A 295 -3.07 -14.94 -28.24
N LEU A 296 -4.14 -15.06 -27.45
CA LEU A 296 -4.19 -14.63 -26.05
C LEU A 296 -4.31 -15.85 -25.14
N ILE A 297 -3.26 -16.16 -24.40
CA ILE A 297 -3.20 -17.32 -23.51
C ILE A 297 -3.12 -16.83 -22.06
N VAL A 298 -4.02 -17.32 -21.20
CA VAL A 298 -3.99 -17.03 -19.76
C VAL A 298 -3.81 -18.33 -18.99
N LEU A 299 -2.69 -18.44 -18.27
CA LEU A 299 -2.30 -19.58 -17.44
C LEU A 299 -2.49 -19.23 -15.96
N GLY A 300 -3.50 -19.84 -15.35
CA GLY A 300 -3.95 -19.60 -13.99
C GLY A 300 -3.30 -20.51 -12.94
N ASP A 301 -2.92 -19.95 -11.79
CA ASP A 301 -2.37 -20.65 -10.61
C ASP A 301 -1.22 -21.63 -10.93
N VAL A 302 -0.17 -21.13 -11.60
CA VAL A 302 1.03 -21.90 -11.92
C VAL A 302 1.91 -22.02 -10.67
N ASN A 303 2.34 -23.24 -10.33
CA ASN A 303 3.14 -23.53 -9.12
C ASN A 303 4.44 -24.30 -9.38
N LYS A 304 4.76 -24.60 -10.65
CA LYS A 304 5.97 -25.31 -11.08
C LYS A 304 6.47 -24.74 -12.41
N VAL A 305 7.79 -24.66 -12.62
CA VAL A 305 8.38 -24.11 -13.86
C VAL A 305 8.09 -25.05 -15.04
N GLU A 306 8.07 -26.35 -14.79
CA GLU A 306 7.79 -27.40 -15.77
C GLU A 306 6.40 -27.24 -16.41
N GLN A 307 5.45 -26.60 -15.70
CA GLN A 307 4.14 -26.27 -16.26
C GLN A 307 4.22 -25.18 -17.34
N LEU A 308 5.10 -24.19 -17.15
CA LEU A 308 5.35 -23.15 -18.15
C LEU A 308 6.15 -23.70 -19.32
N GLU A 309 7.19 -24.49 -19.07
CA GLU A 309 7.94 -25.17 -20.13
C GLU A 309 7.04 -26.10 -20.96
N ALA A 310 6.00 -26.67 -20.34
CA ALA A 310 5.00 -27.45 -21.06
C ALA A 310 4.11 -26.59 -21.97
N LEU A 311 3.60 -25.46 -21.48
CA LEU A 311 2.53 -24.71 -22.13
C LEU A 311 3.01 -23.53 -22.98
N ALA A 312 4.13 -22.93 -22.61
CA ALA A 312 4.65 -21.68 -23.16
C ALA A 312 6.16 -21.51 -22.93
N ASN A 313 6.98 -22.50 -23.32
CA ASN A 313 8.43 -22.51 -23.07
C ASN A 313 9.15 -21.28 -23.65
N GLU A 314 8.80 -20.89 -24.88
CA GLU A 314 9.49 -19.83 -25.61
C GLU A 314 8.50 -18.97 -26.40
N THR A 315 8.82 -17.68 -26.53
CA THR A 315 8.00 -16.73 -27.31
C THR A 315 7.90 -17.11 -28.79
N ARG A 316 8.91 -17.82 -29.33
CA ARG A 316 8.93 -18.32 -30.72
C ARG A 316 7.81 -19.33 -31.04
N TRP A 317 7.14 -19.88 -30.02
CA TRP A 317 6.01 -20.78 -30.19
C TRP A 317 4.75 -20.09 -30.70
N PHE A 318 4.70 -18.76 -30.65
CA PHE A 318 3.52 -17.97 -30.94
C PHE A 318 3.78 -16.97 -32.07
N GLY A 319 2.72 -16.58 -32.79
CA GLY A 319 2.82 -15.61 -33.88
C GLY A 319 2.89 -14.17 -33.39
N PRO A 320 3.29 -13.22 -34.26
CA PRO A 320 3.34 -11.80 -33.96
C PRO A 320 2.04 -11.27 -33.31
N GLY A 321 2.20 -10.38 -32.33
CA GLY A 321 1.11 -9.77 -31.57
C GLY A 321 0.50 -10.67 -30.49
N SER A 322 1.10 -11.83 -30.18
CA SER A 322 0.57 -12.76 -29.17
C SER A 322 0.89 -12.31 -27.75
N ARG A 323 -0.03 -12.60 -26.81
CA ARG A 323 0.08 -12.23 -25.39
C ARG A 323 -0.16 -13.45 -24.51
N ILE A 324 0.78 -13.73 -23.63
CA ILE A 324 0.69 -14.83 -22.67
C ILE A 324 0.73 -14.23 -21.26
N ILE A 325 -0.30 -14.51 -20.47
CA ILE A 325 -0.44 -14.02 -19.10
C ILE A 325 -0.32 -15.21 -18.16
N VAL A 326 0.59 -15.14 -17.21
CA VAL A 326 0.81 -16.18 -16.21
C VAL A 326 0.45 -15.62 -14.84
N THR A 327 -0.39 -16.31 -14.07
CA THR A 327 -0.63 -15.95 -12.67
C THR A 327 0.04 -16.94 -11.73
N THR A 328 0.75 -16.44 -10.72
CA THR A 328 1.42 -17.30 -9.73
C THR A 328 1.50 -16.63 -8.37
N LYS A 329 1.76 -17.44 -7.34
CA LYS A 329 2.10 -16.98 -5.98
C LYS A 329 3.60 -16.93 -5.75
N ASP A 330 4.39 -17.54 -6.64
CA ASP A 330 5.83 -17.70 -6.49
C ASP A 330 6.57 -16.95 -7.60
N LYS A 331 7.27 -15.89 -7.21
CA LYS A 331 8.02 -15.04 -8.14
C LYS A 331 9.12 -15.80 -8.86
N GLN A 332 9.74 -16.80 -8.20
CA GLN A 332 10.85 -17.55 -8.78
C GLN A 332 10.44 -18.37 -9.99
N ILE A 333 9.16 -18.74 -10.12
CA ILE A 333 8.66 -19.43 -11.31
C ILE A 333 8.75 -18.52 -12.54
N LEU A 334 8.43 -17.24 -12.38
CA LEU A 334 8.49 -16.25 -13.46
C LEU A 334 9.94 -15.93 -13.81
N VAL A 335 10.78 -15.69 -12.81
CA VAL A 335 12.21 -15.38 -13.01
C VAL A 335 12.96 -16.57 -13.59
N GLY A 336 12.74 -17.78 -13.06
CA GLY A 336 13.37 -19.01 -13.52
C GLY A 336 13.03 -19.37 -14.96
N HIS A 337 11.83 -18.99 -15.43
CA HIS A 337 11.44 -19.13 -16.84
C HIS A 337 11.93 -17.95 -17.73
N GLY A 338 12.46 -16.87 -17.15
CA GLY A 338 12.91 -15.69 -17.91
C GLY A 338 11.78 -14.71 -18.28
N ILE A 339 10.68 -14.69 -17.52
CA ILE A 339 9.61 -13.68 -17.68
C ILE A 339 10.03 -12.40 -16.95
N ASN A 340 10.40 -11.37 -17.73
CA ASN A 340 10.88 -10.10 -17.18
C ASN A 340 9.77 -9.09 -16.87
N HIS A 341 8.59 -9.23 -17.51
CA HIS A 341 7.45 -8.34 -17.27
C HIS A 341 6.59 -8.90 -16.14
N ILE A 342 6.83 -8.46 -14.90
CA ILE A 342 6.12 -8.94 -13.71
C ILE A 342 5.29 -7.81 -13.11
N TYR A 343 3.99 -8.05 -12.99
CA TYR A 343 3.06 -7.20 -12.28
C TYR A 343 2.81 -7.75 -10.86
N GLU A 344 3.26 -7.01 -9.85
CA GLU A 344 2.93 -7.29 -8.45
C GLU A 344 1.55 -6.69 -8.10
N VAL A 345 0.64 -7.55 -7.65
CA VAL A 345 -0.69 -7.13 -7.20
C VAL A 345 -0.62 -6.66 -5.76
N LYS A 346 -0.76 -5.35 -5.57
CA LYS A 346 -0.84 -4.72 -4.24
C LYS A 346 -2.24 -4.84 -3.63
N LEU A 347 -2.31 -4.76 -2.29
CA LEU A 347 -3.57 -4.70 -1.55
C LEU A 347 -4.39 -3.45 -1.98
N PRO A 348 -5.73 -3.55 -1.97
CA PRO A 348 -6.58 -2.40 -2.20
C PRO A 348 -6.36 -1.35 -1.11
N CYS A 349 -6.53 -0.07 -1.45
CA CYS A 349 -6.51 0.98 -0.44
C CYS A 349 -7.72 0.85 0.50
N ARG A 350 -7.63 1.45 1.69
CA ARG A 350 -8.69 1.38 2.72
C ARG A 350 -10.08 1.70 2.15
N LYS A 351 -10.21 2.72 1.31
CA LYS A 351 -11.48 3.08 0.66
C LYS A 351 -12.03 1.93 -0.19
N THR A 352 -11.23 1.42 -1.13
CA THR A 352 -11.62 0.30 -2.01
C THR A 352 -11.90 -0.98 -1.22
N ALA A 353 -11.15 -1.25 -0.15
CA ALA A 353 -11.39 -2.40 0.72
C ALA A 353 -12.78 -2.33 1.40
N LEU A 354 -13.16 -1.16 1.92
CA LEU A 354 -14.48 -0.94 2.51
C LEU A 354 -15.58 -1.09 1.46
N GLU A 355 -15.41 -0.53 0.27
CA GLU A 355 -16.36 -0.66 -0.83
C GLU A 355 -16.58 -2.13 -1.22
N ILE A 356 -15.50 -2.92 -1.32
CA ILE A 356 -15.58 -4.38 -1.58
C ILE A 356 -16.38 -5.07 -0.48
N LEU A 357 -16.08 -4.80 0.79
CA LEU A 357 -16.79 -5.40 1.92
C LEU A 357 -18.28 -5.05 1.88
N CYS A 358 -18.61 -3.77 1.65
CA CYS A 358 -19.98 -3.28 1.55
C CYS A 358 -20.74 -3.94 0.41
N LEU A 359 -20.11 -4.13 -0.75
CA LEU A 359 -20.73 -4.82 -1.88
C LEU A 359 -21.16 -6.24 -1.50
N TYR A 360 -20.33 -6.97 -0.75
CA TYR A 360 -20.68 -8.33 -0.33
C TYR A 360 -21.62 -8.37 0.87
N ALA A 361 -21.53 -7.41 1.80
CA ALA A 361 -22.40 -7.34 2.97
C ALA A 361 -23.80 -6.79 2.68
N PHE A 362 -23.90 -5.74 1.85
CA PHE A 362 -25.11 -4.95 1.63
C PHE A 362 -25.59 -4.92 0.16
N LYS A 363 -24.81 -5.45 -0.78
CA LYS A 363 -25.05 -5.34 -2.25
C LYS A 363 -24.96 -3.91 -2.78
N GLN A 364 -24.26 -3.04 -2.08
CA GLN A 364 -24.02 -1.63 -2.44
C GLN A 364 -22.62 -1.22 -1.99
N ASN A 365 -22.05 -0.17 -2.62
CA ASN A 365 -20.66 0.22 -2.38
C ASN A 365 -20.46 1.02 -1.08
N VAL A 366 -21.54 1.38 -0.38
CA VAL A 366 -21.52 2.21 0.83
C VAL A 366 -22.28 1.48 1.93
N ALA A 367 -21.79 1.50 3.17
CA ALA A 367 -22.55 0.94 4.29
C ALA A 367 -23.62 1.94 4.75
N PRO A 368 -24.72 1.48 5.36
CA PRO A 368 -25.56 2.33 6.18
C PRO A 368 -24.73 3.06 7.25
N ASP A 369 -25.04 4.34 7.53
CA ASP A 369 -24.24 5.18 8.45
C ASP A 369 -24.06 4.55 9.84
N ASP A 370 -25.06 3.80 10.30
CA ASP A 370 -25.05 3.09 11.57
C ASP A 370 -24.16 1.84 11.58
N PHE A 371 -23.65 1.36 10.46
CA PHE A 371 -22.77 0.18 10.37
C PHE A 371 -21.29 0.52 10.16
N MET A 372 -20.95 1.78 9.88
CA MET A 372 -19.60 2.17 9.45
C MET A 372 -18.49 1.80 10.44
N ASP A 373 -18.75 1.92 11.75
CA ASP A 373 -17.83 1.49 12.81
C ASP A 373 -17.46 0.00 12.68
N VAL A 374 -18.49 -0.85 12.56
CA VAL A 374 -18.33 -2.30 12.50
C VAL A 374 -17.74 -2.76 11.16
N VAL A 375 -18.08 -2.08 10.06
CA VAL A 375 -17.52 -2.35 8.72
C VAL A 375 -16.03 -2.06 8.69
N VAL A 376 -15.58 -0.96 9.30
CA VAL A 376 -14.14 -0.67 9.42
C VAL A 376 -13.45 -1.76 10.22
N GLU A 377 -13.98 -2.17 11.38
CA GLU A 377 -13.38 -3.24 12.18
C GLU A 377 -13.28 -4.58 11.42
N VAL A 378 -14.32 -4.98 10.68
CA VAL A 378 -14.30 -6.20 9.85
C VAL A 378 -13.25 -6.09 8.73
N ALA A 379 -13.13 -4.92 8.10
CA ALA A 379 -12.15 -4.70 7.04
C ALA A 379 -10.72 -4.81 7.59
N GLU A 380 -10.42 -4.16 8.72
CA GLU A 380 -9.12 -4.26 9.39
C GLU A 380 -8.79 -5.70 9.80
N LEU A 381 -9.76 -6.43 10.35
CA LEU A 381 -9.60 -7.85 10.69
C LEU A 381 -9.21 -8.71 9.47
N SER A 382 -9.73 -8.38 8.28
CA SER A 382 -9.40 -9.07 7.04
C SER A 382 -8.05 -8.70 6.43
N GLY A 383 -7.34 -7.70 6.98
CA GLY A 383 -6.10 -7.16 6.42
C GLY A 383 -6.27 -6.52 5.05
N HIS A 384 -7.52 -6.13 4.71
CA HIS A 384 -7.91 -5.62 3.39
C HIS A 384 -7.73 -6.62 2.24
N LEU A 385 -7.56 -7.92 2.51
CA LEU A 385 -7.45 -8.95 1.47
C LEU A 385 -8.81 -9.14 0.76
N PRO A 386 -8.91 -8.97 -0.58
CA PRO A 386 -10.18 -9.10 -1.31
C PRO A 386 -10.95 -10.39 -1.05
N LEU A 387 -10.26 -11.53 -0.96
CA LEU A 387 -10.89 -12.80 -0.60
C LEU A 387 -11.48 -12.77 0.83
N GLY A 388 -10.75 -12.24 1.79
CA GLY A 388 -11.20 -12.10 3.18
C GLY A 388 -12.42 -11.20 3.28
N LEU A 389 -12.35 -10.01 2.65
CA LEU A 389 -13.46 -9.04 2.59
C LEU A 389 -14.72 -9.68 1.97
N ARG A 390 -14.57 -10.45 0.90
CA ARG A 390 -15.70 -11.14 0.25
C ARG A 390 -16.35 -12.19 1.14
N VAL A 391 -15.54 -13.04 1.78
CA VAL A 391 -16.05 -14.12 2.64
C VAL A 391 -16.72 -13.54 3.88
N LEU A 392 -16.05 -12.62 4.58
CA LEU A 392 -16.60 -11.98 5.76
C LEU A 392 -17.84 -11.14 5.43
N GLY A 393 -17.80 -10.33 4.37
CA GLY A 393 -18.97 -9.58 3.92
C GLY A 393 -20.16 -10.47 3.62
N SER A 394 -19.94 -11.59 2.90
CA SER A 394 -21.00 -12.55 2.60
C SER A 394 -21.54 -13.25 3.86
N HIS A 395 -20.66 -13.57 4.83
CA HIS A 395 -21.07 -14.13 6.13
C HIS A 395 -21.92 -13.16 6.95
N MET A 396 -21.64 -11.86 6.83
CA MET A 396 -22.32 -10.82 7.59
C MET A 396 -23.63 -10.34 6.94
N ARG A 397 -23.87 -10.68 5.67
CA ARG A 397 -25.03 -10.26 4.89
C ARG A 397 -26.36 -10.58 5.58
N GLY A 398 -27.24 -9.58 5.66
CA GLY A 398 -28.59 -9.71 6.19
C GLY A 398 -28.68 -9.83 7.72
N LYS A 399 -27.57 -9.71 8.45
CA LYS A 399 -27.52 -9.73 9.92
C LYS A 399 -27.63 -8.31 10.50
N SER A 400 -28.18 -8.18 11.70
CA SER A 400 -28.25 -6.91 12.44
C SER A 400 -26.88 -6.48 12.98
N LYS A 401 -26.72 -5.18 13.30
CA LYS A 401 -25.48 -4.63 13.87
C LYS A 401 -25.00 -5.37 15.12
N ASP A 402 -25.91 -5.69 16.04
CA ASP A 402 -25.58 -6.44 17.26
C ASP A 402 -25.05 -7.84 16.95
N ARG A 403 -25.62 -8.48 15.93
CA ARG A 403 -25.16 -9.79 15.48
C ARG A 403 -23.77 -9.68 14.85
N TRP A 404 -23.46 -8.61 14.12
CA TRP A 404 -22.10 -8.40 13.61
C TRP A 404 -21.08 -8.27 14.74
N LYS A 405 -21.40 -7.53 15.81
CA LYS A 405 -20.51 -7.40 16.99
C LYS A 405 -20.24 -8.74 17.66
N LEU A 406 -21.26 -9.59 17.81
CA LEU A 406 -21.11 -10.94 18.35
C LEU A 406 -20.25 -11.84 17.45
N GLU A 407 -20.49 -11.81 16.13
CA GLU A 407 -19.73 -12.60 15.15
C GLU A 407 -18.28 -12.10 15.03
N LEU A 408 -18.03 -10.79 15.14
CA LEU A 408 -16.69 -10.22 15.24
C LEU A 408 -15.92 -10.76 16.43
N GLY A 409 -16.55 -10.91 17.60
CA GLY A 409 -15.93 -11.56 18.76
C GLY A 409 -15.50 -13.01 18.49
N ARG A 410 -16.20 -13.73 17.62
CA ARG A 410 -15.81 -15.10 17.19
C ARG A 410 -14.73 -15.06 16.11
N LEU A 411 -14.88 -14.18 15.12
CA LEU A 411 -13.94 -14.04 14.00
C LEU A 411 -12.63 -13.38 14.39
N THR A 412 -12.53 -12.73 15.54
CA THR A 412 -11.27 -12.30 16.15
C THR A 412 -10.53 -13.49 16.76
N THR A 413 -11.23 -14.51 17.27
CA THR A 413 -10.62 -15.69 17.92
C THR A 413 -10.29 -16.84 16.96
N SER A 414 -11.14 -17.13 15.96
CA SER A 414 -10.90 -18.20 14.96
C SER A 414 -11.01 -17.69 13.53
N LEU A 415 -10.32 -18.32 12.58
CA LEU A 415 -10.49 -18.04 11.16
C LEU A 415 -11.77 -18.68 10.60
N ASP A 416 -12.27 -18.10 9.51
CA ASP A 416 -13.29 -18.77 8.69
C ASP A 416 -12.65 -19.93 7.91
N GLU A 417 -13.29 -21.09 7.91
CA GLU A 417 -12.79 -22.34 7.31
C GLU A 417 -12.42 -22.19 5.82
N LYS A 418 -13.20 -21.40 5.06
CA LYS A 418 -12.92 -21.18 3.62
C LYS A 418 -11.67 -20.34 3.42
N VAL A 419 -11.47 -19.32 4.26
CA VAL A 419 -10.28 -18.46 4.21
C VAL A 419 -9.06 -19.26 4.65
N GLU A 420 -9.15 -19.99 5.76
CA GLU A 420 -8.07 -20.83 6.27
C GLU A 420 -7.60 -21.83 5.21
N LYS A 421 -8.53 -22.58 4.59
CA LYS A 421 -8.19 -23.58 3.57
C LYS A 421 -7.43 -22.98 2.38
N ILE A 422 -7.82 -21.79 1.92
CA ILE A 422 -7.16 -21.14 0.76
C ILE A 422 -5.76 -20.64 1.12
N LEU A 423 -5.58 -20.10 2.33
CA LEU A 423 -4.27 -19.62 2.79
C LEU A 423 -3.34 -20.81 3.08
N LYS A 424 -3.86 -21.87 3.71
CA LYS A 424 -3.12 -23.07 4.12
C LYS A 424 -2.49 -23.82 2.95
N ILE A 425 -3.11 -23.80 1.77
CA ILE A 425 -2.54 -24.36 0.54
C ILE A 425 -1.12 -23.84 0.27
N SER A 426 -0.86 -22.55 0.48
CA SER A 426 0.45 -21.95 0.21
C SER A 426 1.48 -22.29 1.30
N TYR A 427 1.00 -22.52 2.52
CA TYR A 427 1.81 -23.01 3.64
C TYR A 427 2.14 -24.51 3.47
N ASP A 428 1.19 -25.32 3.01
CA ASP A 428 1.36 -26.77 2.84
C ASP A 428 2.41 -27.10 1.78
N ASP A 429 2.58 -26.24 0.77
CA ASP A 429 3.61 -26.34 -0.26
C ASP A 429 5.03 -26.05 0.23
N LEU A 430 5.20 -25.51 1.44
CA LEU A 430 6.51 -25.19 2.00
C LEU A 430 7.25 -26.45 2.48
N HIS A 431 8.57 -26.41 2.39
CA HIS A 431 9.43 -27.41 3.03
C HIS A 431 9.29 -27.34 4.55
N ILE A 432 9.54 -28.46 5.26
CA ILE A 432 9.31 -28.54 6.72
C ILE A 432 10.09 -27.49 7.52
N ARG A 433 11.29 -27.11 7.05
CA ARG A 433 12.10 -26.04 7.67
C ARG A 433 11.48 -24.66 7.46
N ASP A 434 10.96 -24.38 6.27
CA ASP A 434 10.31 -23.10 5.95
C ASP A 434 8.95 -22.97 6.65
N LYS A 435 8.23 -24.08 6.83
CA LYS A 435 7.04 -24.15 7.68
C LYS A 435 7.37 -23.75 9.12
N ALA A 436 8.43 -24.32 9.68
CA ALA A 436 8.87 -23.97 11.03
C ALA A 436 9.25 -22.47 11.11
N LEU A 437 10.00 -21.94 10.14
CA LEU A 437 10.35 -20.52 10.08
C LEU A 437 9.11 -19.62 9.98
N PHE A 438 8.14 -19.98 9.12
CA PHE A 438 6.87 -19.27 8.99
C PHE A 438 6.14 -19.17 10.33
N LEU A 439 6.10 -20.26 11.12
CA LEU A 439 5.48 -20.26 12.44
C LEU A 439 6.23 -19.41 13.47
N HIS A 440 7.57 -19.39 13.44
CA HIS A 440 8.38 -18.51 14.29
C HIS A 440 8.03 -17.04 14.02
N ILE A 441 7.95 -16.65 12.74
CA ILE A 441 7.56 -15.28 12.34
C ILE A 441 6.13 -14.99 12.82
N ALA A 442 5.17 -15.88 12.52
CA ALA A 442 3.77 -15.65 12.85
C ALA A 442 3.51 -15.55 14.37
N CYS A 443 4.26 -16.29 15.19
CA CYS A 443 4.00 -16.33 16.63
C CYS A 443 4.85 -15.34 17.43
N MET A 444 6.08 -15.04 17.00
CA MET A 444 7.07 -14.32 17.81
C MET A 444 7.67 -13.09 17.12
N PHE A 445 7.89 -13.12 15.80
CA PHE A 445 8.76 -12.15 15.11
C PHE A 445 8.08 -11.31 14.02
N ASN A 446 6.74 -11.27 13.98
CA ASN A 446 6.03 -10.36 13.10
C ASN A 446 6.21 -8.91 13.57
N GLY A 447 6.65 -8.03 12.67
CA GLY A 447 7.03 -6.64 12.97
C GLY A 447 8.46 -6.47 13.50
N GLU A 448 9.26 -7.54 13.56
CA GLU A 448 10.65 -7.44 14.00
C GLU A 448 11.61 -7.23 12.82
N ASN A 449 12.74 -6.57 13.09
CA ASN A 449 13.79 -6.33 12.10
C ASN A 449 14.39 -7.66 11.57
N ILE A 450 14.57 -7.76 10.26
CA ILE A 450 15.06 -8.98 9.60
C ILE A 450 16.43 -9.46 10.12
N ASP A 451 17.34 -8.54 10.42
CA ASP A 451 18.68 -8.89 10.86
C ASP A 451 18.64 -9.43 12.30
N LEU A 452 17.73 -8.92 13.14
CA LEU A 452 17.47 -9.46 14.48
C LEU A 452 16.89 -10.89 14.40
N VAL A 453 15.93 -11.14 13.50
CA VAL A 453 15.34 -12.48 13.32
C VAL A 453 16.38 -13.49 12.87
N LYS A 454 17.23 -13.12 11.90
CA LYS A 454 18.37 -13.95 11.47
C LYS A 454 19.24 -14.31 12.66
N GLN A 455 19.58 -13.33 13.51
CA GLN A 455 20.41 -13.52 14.70
C GLN A 455 19.75 -14.43 15.74
N MET A 456 18.46 -14.20 16.04
CA MET A 456 17.64 -15.01 16.95
C MET A 456 17.53 -16.47 16.55
N LEU A 457 17.76 -16.78 15.26
CA LEU A 457 17.64 -18.13 14.71
C LEU A 457 18.96 -18.71 14.15
N VAL A 458 20.13 -18.05 14.32
CA VAL A 458 21.44 -18.53 13.77
C VAL A 458 21.78 -19.97 14.13
N ASN A 459 21.58 -20.39 15.38
CA ASN A 459 21.91 -21.75 15.86
C ASN A 459 20.67 -22.66 15.84
N SER A 460 19.71 -22.40 14.97
CA SER A 460 18.61 -23.33 14.71
C SER A 460 18.95 -24.20 13.50
N ASP A 461 18.33 -25.37 13.39
CA ASP A 461 18.46 -26.24 12.18
C ASP A 461 17.75 -25.64 10.94
N LEU A 462 17.38 -24.36 11.00
CA LEU A 462 16.69 -23.62 9.96
C LEU A 462 17.70 -22.84 9.14
N ASP A 463 17.64 -22.95 7.81
CA ASP A 463 18.35 -22.03 6.93
C ASP A 463 17.56 -20.72 6.83
N VAL A 464 17.75 -19.85 7.82
CA VAL A 464 16.91 -18.65 8.01
C VAL A 464 17.02 -17.69 6.83
N SER A 465 18.22 -17.52 6.27
CA SER A 465 18.43 -16.57 5.18
C SER A 465 17.74 -17.04 3.89
N LEU A 466 17.92 -18.31 3.52
CA LEU A 466 17.23 -18.89 2.38
C LEU A 466 15.72 -18.96 2.61
N GLY A 467 15.29 -19.41 3.79
CA GLY A 467 13.88 -19.53 4.16
C GLY A 467 13.15 -18.19 4.11
N LEU A 468 13.74 -17.10 4.61
CA LEU A 468 13.15 -15.76 4.51
C LEU A 468 12.99 -15.32 3.05
N GLN A 469 13.99 -15.59 2.21
CA GLN A 469 13.91 -15.29 0.78
C GLN A 469 12.80 -16.09 0.09
N LEU A 470 12.67 -17.39 0.39
CA LEU A 470 11.60 -18.24 -0.14
C LEU A 470 10.20 -17.77 0.31
N LEU A 471 10.05 -17.35 1.57
CA LEU A 471 8.79 -16.81 2.07
C LEU A 471 8.40 -15.48 1.39
N LEU A 472 9.38 -14.63 1.06
CA LEU A 472 9.17 -13.40 0.28
C LEU A 472 8.75 -13.72 -1.15
N ASP A 473 9.48 -14.63 -1.81
CA ASP A 473 9.21 -15.02 -3.20
C ASP A 473 7.82 -15.64 -3.36
N LYS A 474 7.35 -16.38 -2.34
CA LYS A 474 6.01 -16.96 -2.26
C LYS A 474 4.93 -15.99 -1.76
N SER A 475 5.26 -14.71 -1.56
CA SER A 475 4.38 -13.66 -1.03
C SER A 475 3.71 -14.01 0.30
N LEU A 476 4.39 -14.75 1.18
CA LEU A 476 3.89 -15.09 2.51
C LEU A 476 4.26 -14.06 3.57
N ILE A 477 5.33 -13.31 3.32
CA ILE A 477 5.78 -12.17 4.12
C ILE A 477 6.19 -11.02 3.19
N GLN A 478 6.32 -9.83 3.74
CA GLN A 478 6.88 -8.64 3.09
C GLN A 478 7.94 -8.01 4.00
N ILE A 479 8.80 -7.17 3.44
CA ILE A 479 9.72 -6.33 4.20
C ILE A 479 9.37 -4.87 3.90
N ASN A 480 9.13 -4.07 4.94
CA ASN A 480 8.89 -2.64 4.80
C ASN A 480 10.21 -1.86 4.64
N ASP A 481 10.11 -0.54 4.43
CA ASP A 481 11.29 0.33 4.26
C ASP A 481 12.20 0.34 5.50
N ASP A 482 11.64 0.07 6.69
CA ASP A 482 12.36 -0.05 7.96
C ASP A 482 13.04 -1.42 8.19
N ARG A 483 13.02 -2.30 7.17
CA ARG A 483 13.57 -3.65 7.18
C ARG A 483 12.92 -4.60 8.20
N GLU A 484 11.67 -4.35 8.55
CA GLU A 484 10.84 -5.21 9.41
C GLU A 484 10.06 -6.24 8.60
N ILE A 485 9.89 -7.43 9.18
CA ILE A 485 9.12 -8.50 8.56
C ILE A 485 7.63 -8.28 8.83
N VAL A 486 6.85 -8.08 7.77
CA VAL A 486 5.40 -7.90 7.84
C VAL A 486 4.69 -9.11 7.27
N MET A 487 3.96 -9.83 8.11
CA MET A 487 3.04 -10.89 7.70
C MET A 487 1.62 -10.34 7.66
N HIS A 488 0.91 -10.62 6.58
CA HIS A 488 -0.48 -10.21 6.42
C HIS A 488 -1.36 -10.76 7.57
N SER A 489 -2.30 -9.98 8.10
CA SER A 489 -3.09 -10.32 9.31
C SER A 489 -3.77 -11.69 9.24
N LEU A 490 -4.35 -12.06 8.09
CA LEU A 490 -4.96 -13.38 7.90
C LEU A 490 -3.94 -14.53 7.85
N LEU A 491 -2.74 -14.31 7.30
CA LEU A 491 -1.65 -15.30 7.29
C LEU A 491 -1.07 -15.48 8.70
N LEU A 492 -0.89 -14.37 9.42
CA LEU A 492 -0.49 -14.33 10.82
C LEU A 492 -1.45 -15.16 11.68
N LYS A 493 -2.76 -14.94 11.49
CA LYS A 493 -3.79 -15.68 12.20
C LYS A 493 -3.80 -17.16 11.82
N MET A 494 -3.61 -17.49 10.54
CA MET A 494 -3.56 -18.88 10.06
C MET A 494 -2.37 -19.62 10.67
N GLY A 495 -1.19 -18.99 10.72
CA GLY A 495 -0.01 -19.55 11.38
C GLY A 495 -0.27 -19.86 12.87
N LYS A 496 -0.94 -18.96 13.59
CA LYS A 496 -1.36 -19.19 14.98
C LYS A 496 -2.34 -20.36 15.10
N GLU A 497 -3.32 -20.46 14.22
CA GLU A 497 -4.30 -21.54 14.20
C GLU A 497 -3.65 -22.91 13.93
N VAL A 498 -2.64 -22.97 13.04
CA VAL A 498 -1.83 -24.18 12.79
C VAL A 498 -1.12 -24.66 14.05
N VAL A 499 -0.60 -23.75 14.88
CA VAL A 499 0.02 -24.12 16.18
C VAL A 499 -1.05 -24.64 17.16
N CYS A 500 -2.23 -24.02 17.20
CA CYS A 500 -3.34 -24.48 18.04
C CYS A 500 -3.86 -25.88 17.64
N GLN A 501 -3.82 -26.23 16.35
CA GLN A 501 -4.25 -27.54 15.84
C GLN A 501 -3.28 -28.68 16.19
N HIS A 502 -2.01 -28.40 16.47
CA HIS A 502 -1.02 -29.44 16.80
C HIS A 502 -1.31 -30.16 18.13
N SER A 503 -1.89 -29.46 19.11
CA SER A 503 -2.28 -30.06 20.38
C SER A 503 -3.47 -29.35 21.00
N SER A 504 -4.43 -30.13 21.47
CA SER A 504 -5.57 -29.63 22.24
C SER A 504 -5.15 -29.06 23.59
N GLU A 505 -4.03 -29.52 24.14
CA GLU A 505 -3.46 -29.03 25.40
C GLU A 505 -2.51 -27.85 25.12
N PRO A 506 -2.83 -26.62 25.58
CA PRO A 506 -2.01 -25.44 25.33
C PRO A 506 -0.55 -25.59 25.75
N GLY A 507 -0.27 -26.20 26.91
CA GLY A 507 1.09 -26.39 27.44
C GLY A 507 1.99 -27.36 26.65
N LYS A 508 1.42 -28.09 25.68
CA LYS A 508 2.15 -29.00 24.76
C LYS A 508 2.36 -28.40 23.36
N ARG A 509 2.00 -27.13 23.14
CA ARG A 509 2.21 -26.42 21.87
C ARG A 509 3.60 -25.79 21.81
N GLN A 510 4.09 -25.58 20.58
CA GLN A 510 5.41 -24.96 20.37
C GLN A 510 5.47 -23.49 20.79
N PHE A 511 4.39 -22.73 20.58
CA PHE A 511 4.31 -21.32 20.92
C PHE A 511 3.05 -21.03 21.74
N LEU A 512 3.22 -20.20 22.76
CA LEU A 512 2.13 -19.71 23.61
C LEU A 512 1.91 -18.22 23.36
N PHE A 513 0.75 -17.84 22.83
CA PHE A 513 0.45 -16.44 22.48
C PHE A 513 -0.96 -15.98 22.85
N ASN A 514 -1.82 -16.87 23.37
CA ASN A 514 -3.15 -16.49 23.85
C ASN A 514 -3.06 -16.10 25.33
N THR A 515 -3.38 -14.85 25.66
CA THR A 515 -3.23 -14.29 27.01
C THR A 515 -3.88 -15.16 28.09
N LYS A 516 -5.13 -15.59 27.90
CA LYS A 516 -5.87 -16.38 28.90
C LYS A 516 -5.29 -17.77 29.09
N GLU A 517 -4.97 -18.46 28.00
CA GLU A 517 -4.37 -19.80 28.05
C GLU A 517 -2.97 -19.75 28.67
N THR A 518 -2.13 -18.80 28.25
CA THR A 518 -0.78 -18.61 28.79
C THR A 518 -0.81 -18.31 30.28
N CYS A 519 -1.71 -17.44 30.77
CA CYS A 519 -1.84 -17.16 32.20
C CYS A 519 -2.23 -18.42 33.01
N ASN A 520 -3.11 -19.26 32.47
CA ASN A 520 -3.50 -20.52 33.11
C ASN A 520 -2.32 -21.51 33.18
N ILE A 521 -1.50 -21.60 32.12
CA ILE A 521 -0.30 -22.43 32.10
C ILE A 521 0.71 -21.95 33.15
N LEU A 522 0.98 -20.65 33.18
CA LEU A 522 1.94 -20.05 34.11
C LEU A 522 1.49 -20.18 35.58
N SER A 523 0.18 -20.12 35.86
CA SER A 523 -0.35 -20.30 37.22
C SER A 523 -0.29 -21.75 37.70
N ASN A 524 -0.52 -22.70 36.79
CA ASN A 524 -0.65 -24.13 37.14
C ASN A 524 0.60 -24.96 36.84
N ASN A 525 1.68 -24.35 36.34
CA ASN A 525 2.92 -25.01 35.92
C ASN A 525 2.69 -26.16 34.92
N THR A 526 1.78 -25.99 33.95
CA THR A 526 1.44 -27.06 32.98
C THR A 526 2.22 -26.97 31.66
N GLY A 527 3.27 -26.17 31.62
CA GLY A 527 4.15 -26.06 30.45
C GLY A 527 5.04 -27.29 30.30
N SER A 528 5.26 -27.72 29.07
CA SER A 528 6.12 -28.87 28.77
C SER A 528 7.37 -28.47 28.00
N GLU A 529 8.26 -29.43 27.79
CA GLU A 529 9.46 -29.28 26.96
C GLU A 529 9.17 -28.96 25.47
N ALA A 530 7.92 -29.09 25.02
CA ALA A 530 7.53 -28.72 23.67
C ALA A 530 7.50 -27.20 23.44
N VAL A 531 7.39 -26.40 24.51
CA VAL A 531 7.28 -24.94 24.42
C VAL A 531 8.62 -24.33 24.07
N LEU A 532 8.71 -23.72 22.88
CA LEU A 532 9.89 -23.00 22.38
C LEU A 532 9.80 -21.50 22.64
N GLY A 533 8.59 -20.93 22.65
CA GLY A 533 8.41 -19.50 22.86
C GLY A 533 7.09 -19.11 23.52
N ILE A 534 7.13 -18.04 24.32
CA ILE A 534 5.97 -17.46 24.99
C ILE A 534 5.93 -15.97 24.66
N SER A 535 4.79 -15.51 24.15
CA SER A 535 4.48 -14.12 23.87
C SER A 535 3.20 -13.73 24.60
N LEU A 536 3.30 -12.88 25.61
CA LEU A 536 2.20 -12.50 26.48
C LEU A 536 2.09 -10.98 26.52
N ASP A 537 0.96 -10.46 26.06
CA ASP A 537 0.61 -9.07 26.25
C ASP A 537 0.03 -8.88 27.67
N THR A 538 0.81 -8.27 28.55
CA THR A 538 0.41 -8.06 29.95
C THR A 538 -0.71 -7.01 30.07
N SER A 539 -0.91 -6.16 29.06
CA SER A 539 -2.00 -5.18 29.05
C SER A 539 -3.37 -5.85 28.98
N GLU A 540 -3.47 -7.02 28.33
CA GLU A 540 -4.70 -7.79 28.14
C GLU A 540 -5.10 -8.62 29.38
N ILE A 541 -4.21 -8.76 30.37
CA ILE A 541 -4.48 -9.52 31.59
C ILE A 541 -5.54 -8.79 32.43
N GLN A 542 -6.65 -9.48 32.73
CA GLN A 542 -7.76 -8.93 33.52
C GLN A 542 -7.63 -9.17 35.02
N LYS A 543 -6.95 -10.24 35.42
CA LYS A 543 -6.76 -10.65 36.82
C LYS A 543 -5.29 -10.94 37.06
N ASP A 544 -4.80 -10.55 38.23
CA ASP A 544 -3.45 -10.81 38.67
C ASP A 544 -3.12 -12.31 38.62
N VAL A 545 -1.94 -12.62 38.10
CA VAL A 545 -1.44 -13.97 37.88
C VAL A 545 -0.30 -14.21 38.86
N PHE A 546 -0.43 -15.27 39.66
CA PHE A 546 0.58 -15.66 40.64
C PHE A 546 1.34 -16.86 40.10
N MET A 547 2.62 -16.66 39.80
CA MET A 547 3.50 -17.71 39.29
C MET A 547 4.24 -18.39 40.44
N SER A 548 4.42 -19.71 40.31
CA SER A 548 5.23 -20.48 41.25
C SER A 548 6.73 -20.32 40.97
N GLU A 549 7.55 -20.61 41.97
CA GLU A 549 9.02 -20.64 41.85
C GLU A 549 9.55 -21.65 40.82
N ARG A 550 8.72 -22.63 40.42
CA ARG A 550 9.05 -23.75 39.54
C ARG A 550 8.45 -23.62 38.13
N VAL A 551 7.85 -22.48 37.80
CA VAL A 551 7.03 -22.29 36.59
C VAL A 551 7.73 -22.66 35.27
N PHE A 552 9.06 -22.55 35.21
CA PHE A 552 9.86 -22.87 34.02
C PHE A 552 10.67 -24.17 34.11
N GLU A 553 10.59 -24.94 35.21
CA GLU A 553 11.41 -26.16 35.40
C GLU A 553 11.16 -27.23 34.32
N ASP A 554 9.91 -27.34 33.86
CA ASP A 554 9.49 -28.31 32.83
C ASP A 554 9.61 -27.76 31.40
N MET A 555 9.83 -26.45 31.21
CA MET A 555 9.96 -25.79 29.90
C MET A 555 11.43 -25.70 29.44
N ARG A 556 12.13 -26.84 29.38
CA ARG A 556 13.59 -26.88 29.21
C ARG A 556 14.09 -26.39 27.84
N ASN A 557 13.26 -26.44 26.81
CA ASN A 557 13.60 -25.99 25.44
C ASN A 557 13.16 -24.56 25.13
N LEU A 558 12.70 -23.80 26.14
CA LEU A 558 12.25 -22.43 25.95
C LEU A 558 13.41 -21.54 25.47
N LYS A 559 13.24 -20.93 24.30
CA LYS A 559 14.23 -20.03 23.68
C LYS A 559 13.77 -18.57 23.65
N PHE A 560 12.47 -18.31 23.63
CA PHE A 560 11.95 -16.96 23.49
C PHE A 560 10.90 -16.65 24.56
N LEU A 561 11.22 -15.74 25.47
CA LEU A 561 10.29 -15.29 26.51
C LEU A 561 9.99 -13.81 26.28
N ARG A 562 8.72 -13.49 26.03
CA ARG A 562 8.27 -12.13 25.70
C ARG A 562 7.01 -11.77 26.47
N PHE A 563 7.17 -11.13 27.62
CA PHE A 563 6.10 -10.51 28.39
C PHE A 563 6.21 -9.00 28.23
N TYR A 564 5.26 -8.41 27.52
CA TYR A 564 5.35 -7.02 27.08
C TYR A 564 4.04 -6.28 27.30
N ASN A 565 4.10 -4.96 27.40
CA ASN A 565 2.92 -4.11 27.54
C ASN A 565 2.77 -3.17 26.33
N LYS A 566 1.67 -3.29 25.57
CA LYS A 566 1.39 -2.40 24.42
C LYS A 566 1.02 -0.97 24.81
N LYS A 567 0.54 -0.75 26.04
CA LYS A 567 0.14 0.57 26.54
C LYS A 567 1.33 1.23 27.23
N ILE A 568 2.23 1.79 26.42
CA ILE A 568 3.47 2.42 26.91
C ILE A 568 3.18 3.70 27.72
N ASP A 569 2.07 4.40 27.43
CA ASP A 569 1.71 5.69 28.05
C ASP A 569 1.11 5.59 29.47
N GLU A 570 0.69 4.39 29.90
CA GLU A 570 0.18 4.15 31.25
C GLU A 570 1.26 3.45 32.07
N ASN A 571 1.60 3.95 33.27
CA ASN A 571 2.51 3.27 34.18
C ASN A 571 2.08 1.79 34.31
N PRO A 572 2.89 0.83 33.82
CA PRO A 572 2.42 -0.53 33.65
C PRO A 572 2.09 -1.12 35.02
N SER A 573 0.82 -1.50 35.22
CA SER A 573 0.40 -2.16 36.45
C SER A 573 1.07 -3.53 36.54
N LEU A 574 1.68 -3.84 37.68
CA LEU A 574 2.29 -5.14 37.92
C LEU A 574 1.21 -6.21 38.07
N LYS A 575 0.95 -6.96 36.99
CA LYS A 575 -0.07 -8.02 36.96
C LYS A 575 0.50 -9.43 37.14
N LEU A 576 1.81 -9.60 36.91
CA LEU A 576 2.53 -10.87 37.08
C LEU A 576 3.30 -10.85 38.40
N HIS A 577 2.92 -11.71 39.33
CA HIS A 577 3.49 -11.77 40.67
C HIS A 577 4.32 -13.03 40.89
N LEU A 578 5.49 -12.86 41.51
CA LEU A 578 6.42 -13.93 41.89
C LEU A 578 6.66 -13.88 43.42
N PRO A 579 5.70 -14.33 44.24
CA PRO A 579 5.75 -14.14 45.70
C PRO A 579 6.95 -14.84 46.37
N ARG A 580 7.45 -15.94 45.79
CA ARG A 580 8.62 -16.69 46.28
C ARG A 580 9.86 -16.53 45.39
N GLY A 581 9.79 -15.68 44.36
CA GLY A 581 10.83 -15.60 43.33
C GLY A 581 10.81 -16.77 42.35
N LEU A 582 11.90 -16.93 41.61
CA LEU A 582 12.12 -18.01 40.62
C LEU A 582 13.35 -18.81 41.01
N ASN A 583 13.23 -20.15 41.00
CA ASN A 583 14.38 -21.04 41.23
C ASN A 583 15.22 -21.21 39.97
N TYR A 584 14.56 -21.24 38.81
CA TYR A 584 15.16 -21.59 37.53
C TYR A 584 14.59 -20.70 36.41
N LEU A 585 15.48 -20.26 35.52
CA LEU A 585 15.13 -19.59 34.26
C LEU A 585 15.90 -20.27 33.13
N PRO A 586 15.23 -20.77 32.07
CA PRO A 586 15.87 -21.46 30.96
C PRO A 586 16.89 -20.59 30.23
N ALA A 587 17.83 -21.23 29.51
CA ALA A 587 18.80 -20.55 28.66
C ALA A 587 18.13 -19.99 27.39
N VAL A 588 17.50 -18.82 27.54
CA VAL A 588 16.76 -18.15 26.46
C VAL A 588 17.67 -17.31 25.55
N ARG A 589 17.24 -17.11 24.31
CA ARG A 589 17.83 -16.19 23.33
C ARG A 589 17.20 -14.81 23.39
N LEU A 590 15.90 -14.75 23.69
CA LEU A 590 15.14 -13.51 23.93
C LEU A 590 14.57 -13.57 25.34
N LEU A 591 14.94 -12.59 26.17
CA LEU A 591 14.34 -12.33 27.48
C LEU A 591 13.73 -10.93 27.47
N HIS A 592 12.48 -10.83 27.04
CA HIS A 592 11.66 -9.62 27.17
C HIS A 592 10.66 -9.83 28.31
N TRP A 593 10.78 -9.07 29.39
CA TRP A 593 9.90 -9.12 30.55
C TRP A 593 9.71 -7.74 31.18
N ASP A 594 8.73 -7.00 30.65
CA ASP A 594 8.35 -5.70 31.19
C ASP A 594 7.73 -5.83 32.59
N SER A 595 8.00 -4.86 33.45
CA SER A 595 7.58 -4.82 34.84
C SER A 595 8.02 -6.05 35.64
N TYR A 596 9.26 -6.51 35.45
CA TYR A 596 9.78 -7.66 36.19
C TYR A 596 9.71 -7.42 37.71
N PRO A 597 9.07 -8.32 38.49
CA PRO A 597 8.76 -8.06 39.89
C PRO A 597 9.92 -8.24 40.86
N MET A 598 10.99 -8.94 40.46
CA MET A 598 12.07 -9.31 41.37
C MET A 598 13.25 -8.34 41.31
N LYS A 599 14.00 -8.28 42.41
CA LYS A 599 15.21 -7.44 42.53
C LYS A 599 16.41 -7.99 41.76
N TYR A 600 16.46 -9.30 41.52
CA TYR A 600 17.57 -10.01 40.89
C TYR A 600 17.04 -11.10 39.97
N ILE A 601 17.79 -11.43 38.91
CA ILE A 601 17.55 -12.62 38.09
C ILE A 601 18.05 -13.86 38.89
N PRO A 602 17.43 -15.05 38.76
CA PRO A 602 17.89 -16.25 39.45
C PRO A 602 19.37 -16.56 39.17
N SER A 603 20.12 -16.92 40.22
CA SER A 603 21.57 -17.17 40.12
C SER A 603 21.93 -18.35 39.21
N GLN A 604 21.00 -19.26 38.94
CA GLN A 604 21.17 -20.38 38.02
C GLN A 604 21.02 -19.99 36.54
N PHE A 605 20.60 -18.75 36.24
CA PHE A 605 20.42 -18.30 34.87
C PHE A 605 21.75 -18.24 34.12
N ARG A 606 21.77 -18.84 32.92
CA ARG A 606 22.96 -18.88 32.04
C ARG A 606 22.69 -18.05 30.78
N PRO A 607 23.22 -16.81 30.69
CA PRO A 607 22.95 -15.92 29.56
C PRO A 607 23.82 -16.18 28.33
N GLU A 608 24.48 -17.34 28.24
CA GLU A 608 25.44 -17.68 27.17
C GLU A 608 24.84 -17.61 25.76
N CYS A 609 23.55 -17.92 25.62
CA CYS A 609 22.80 -17.90 24.36
C CYS A 609 21.97 -16.62 24.16
N LEU A 610 22.01 -15.69 25.12
CA LEU A 610 21.15 -14.50 25.15
C LEU A 610 21.58 -13.53 24.04
N VAL A 611 20.63 -13.15 23.20
CA VAL A 611 20.81 -12.17 22.11
C VAL A 611 20.20 -10.83 22.51
N GLU A 612 19.06 -10.85 23.18
CA GLU A 612 18.33 -9.65 23.58
C GLU A 612 17.75 -9.77 24.99
N LEU A 613 17.96 -8.73 25.78
CA LEU A 613 17.41 -8.54 27.12
C LEU A 613 16.59 -7.25 27.14
N ARG A 614 15.28 -7.33 27.35
CA ARG A 614 14.41 -6.18 27.59
C ARG A 614 13.64 -6.37 28.88
N MET A 615 13.79 -5.47 29.83
CA MET A 615 13.11 -5.55 31.13
C MET A 615 12.69 -4.15 31.56
N MET A 616 11.85 -3.48 30.76
CA MET A 616 11.43 -2.11 31.04
C MET A 616 10.57 -2.03 32.31
N HIS A 617 10.59 -0.90 33.02
CA HIS A 617 9.83 -0.67 34.26
C HIS A 617 10.06 -1.73 35.36
N SER A 618 11.25 -2.33 35.42
CA SER A 618 11.53 -3.44 36.32
C SER A 618 11.91 -3.01 37.73
N LYS A 619 11.69 -3.91 38.70
CA LYS A 619 12.13 -3.74 40.10
C LYS A 619 13.57 -4.20 40.34
N VAL A 620 14.29 -4.52 39.27
CA VAL A 620 15.67 -5.02 39.32
C VAL A 620 16.58 -3.96 39.94
N VAL A 621 17.42 -4.41 40.87
CA VAL A 621 18.48 -3.58 41.50
C VAL A 621 19.81 -3.85 40.82
N LYS A 622 20.05 -5.13 40.51
CA LYS A 622 21.21 -5.65 39.76
C LYS A 622 20.78 -6.91 39.01
N LEU A 623 21.26 -7.10 37.78
CA LEU A 623 20.86 -8.25 36.95
C LEU A 623 21.39 -9.58 37.52
N TRP A 624 22.71 -9.70 37.67
CA TRP A 624 23.40 -10.89 38.17
C TRP A 624 24.74 -10.54 38.82
N GLU A 625 25.27 -11.47 39.61
CA GLU A 625 26.59 -11.35 40.22
C GLU A 625 27.68 -11.98 39.34
N GLY A 626 28.87 -11.36 39.35
CA GLY A 626 30.04 -11.81 38.61
C GLY A 626 29.99 -11.60 37.09
N THR A 627 31.11 -11.86 36.42
CA THR A 627 31.25 -11.73 34.97
C THR A 627 30.60 -12.90 34.24
N GLN A 628 29.62 -12.62 33.40
CA GLN A 628 28.91 -13.62 32.60
C GLN A 628 29.48 -13.68 31.16
N THR A 629 29.33 -14.83 30.49
CA THR A 629 29.67 -14.93 29.06
C THR A 629 28.48 -14.46 28.23
N LEU A 630 28.65 -13.36 27.49
CA LEU A 630 27.57 -12.64 26.77
C LEU A 630 27.88 -12.51 25.27
N ALA A 631 28.45 -13.57 24.67
CA ALA A 631 29.05 -13.51 23.33
C ALA A 631 28.06 -13.09 22.21
N TYR A 632 26.78 -13.43 22.35
CA TYR A 632 25.74 -13.12 21.37
C TYR A 632 24.86 -11.92 21.74
N LEU A 633 25.04 -11.34 22.92
CA LEU A 633 24.19 -10.27 23.43
C LEU A 633 24.41 -9.00 22.59
N LYS A 634 23.31 -8.47 22.04
CA LYS A 634 23.30 -7.30 21.16
C LYS A 634 22.52 -6.13 21.73
N THR A 635 21.45 -6.41 22.46
CA THR A 635 20.55 -5.39 22.99
C THR A 635 20.32 -5.64 24.47
N ILE A 636 20.53 -4.60 25.27
CA ILE A 636 20.07 -4.50 26.66
C ILE A 636 19.18 -3.27 26.75
N ASP A 637 17.95 -3.47 27.20
CA ASP A 637 16.99 -2.41 27.51
C ASP A 637 16.44 -2.62 28.92
N LEU A 638 16.80 -1.72 29.84
CA LEU A 638 16.32 -1.70 31.22
C LEU A 638 15.53 -0.41 31.52
N SER A 639 14.97 0.22 30.50
CA SER A 639 14.38 1.55 30.62
C SER A 639 13.32 1.63 31.72
N PHE A 640 13.26 2.75 32.44
CA PHE A 640 12.39 3.03 33.57
C PHE A 640 12.52 2.06 34.76
N SER A 641 13.66 1.35 34.87
CA SER A 641 13.97 0.53 36.04
C SER A 641 14.48 1.41 37.19
N ASN A 642 13.57 2.10 37.87
CA ASN A 642 13.87 3.12 38.89
C ASN A 642 14.74 2.63 40.06
N ASN A 643 14.77 1.30 40.31
CA ASN A 643 15.55 0.69 41.39
C ASN A 643 16.95 0.20 40.94
N LEU A 644 17.28 0.30 39.66
CA LEU A 644 18.56 -0.16 39.14
C LEU A 644 19.67 0.72 39.72
N VAL A 645 20.57 0.12 40.49
CA VAL A 645 21.70 0.83 41.14
C VAL A 645 23.00 0.59 40.38
N GLU A 646 23.19 -0.63 39.85
CA GLU A 646 24.43 -1.07 39.22
C GLU A 646 24.12 -1.85 37.93
N VAL A 647 24.86 -1.56 36.86
CA VAL A 647 24.88 -2.37 35.64
C VAL A 647 25.99 -3.42 35.78
N PRO A 648 25.75 -4.71 35.49
CA PRO A 648 26.76 -5.76 35.65
C PRO A 648 27.95 -5.56 34.70
N ASP A 649 29.05 -6.28 34.96
CA ASP A 649 30.23 -6.30 34.07
C ASP A 649 29.87 -6.81 32.67
N LEU A 650 30.00 -5.92 31.67
CA LEU A 650 29.72 -6.16 30.25
C LEU A 650 30.98 -6.45 29.44
N SER A 651 32.13 -6.73 30.06
CA SER A 651 33.42 -6.91 29.36
C SER A 651 33.42 -8.04 28.32
N LYS A 652 32.59 -9.07 28.54
CA LYS A 652 32.40 -10.21 27.62
C LYS A 652 31.24 -10.03 26.64
N ALA A 653 30.53 -8.90 26.66
CA ALA A 653 29.45 -8.57 25.73
C ALA A 653 29.98 -7.91 24.44
N ILE A 654 30.95 -8.57 23.79
CA ILE A 654 31.67 -8.02 22.63
C ILE A 654 30.79 -7.72 21.40
N SER A 655 29.58 -8.30 21.36
CA SER A 655 28.60 -8.12 20.29
C SER A 655 27.54 -7.06 20.60
N LEU A 656 27.62 -6.37 21.75
CA LEU A 656 26.60 -5.41 22.16
C LEU A 656 26.55 -4.21 21.21
N GLU A 657 25.37 -3.92 20.68
CA GLU A 657 25.08 -2.84 19.73
C GLU A 657 24.21 -1.75 20.36
N THR A 658 23.33 -2.10 21.30
CA THR A 658 22.40 -1.16 21.95
C THR A 658 22.38 -1.37 23.47
N LEU A 659 22.56 -0.27 24.22
CA LEU A 659 22.39 -0.20 25.66
C LEU A 659 21.43 0.96 26.01
N CYS A 660 20.23 0.61 26.47
CA CYS A 660 19.19 1.56 26.86
C CYS A 660 18.90 1.45 28.37
N LEU A 661 19.20 2.54 29.09
CA LEU A 661 18.99 2.69 30.53
C LEU A 661 18.18 3.96 30.83
N GLU A 662 17.34 4.38 29.88
CA GLU A 662 16.45 5.54 30.02
C GLU A 662 15.64 5.44 31.33
N GLY A 663 15.40 6.55 32.03
CA GLY A 663 14.62 6.62 33.27
C GLY A 663 15.17 5.80 34.44
N CYS A 664 16.41 5.31 34.41
CA CYS A 664 17.00 4.57 35.54
C CYS A 664 17.45 5.53 36.66
N GLN A 665 16.48 6.07 37.41
CA GLN A 665 16.70 7.15 38.39
C GLN A 665 17.64 6.82 39.56
N SER A 666 17.86 5.54 39.88
CA SER A 666 18.79 5.14 40.94
C SER A 666 20.22 4.86 40.47
N LEU A 667 20.46 4.87 39.16
CA LEU A 667 21.77 4.59 38.58
C LEU A 667 22.73 5.75 38.84
N ALA A 668 23.82 5.49 39.55
CA ALA A 668 24.80 6.51 39.93
C ALA A 668 26.04 6.52 39.03
N GLU A 669 26.45 5.35 38.53
CA GLU A 669 27.66 5.17 37.72
C GLU A 669 27.47 4.07 36.66
N LEU A 670 28.24 4.16 35.58
CA LEU A 670 28.37 3.08 34.60
C LEU A 670 29.65 2.27 34.86
N PRO A 671 29.62 0.94 34.69
CA PRO A 671 30.80 0.11 34.92
C PRO A 671 31.88 0.40 33.88
N SER A 672 33.15 0.35 34.28
CA SER A 672 34.30 0.53 33.38
C SER A 672 34.35 -0.51 32.27
N SER A 673 33.63 -1.63 32.38
CA SER A 673 33.47 -2.61 31.30
C SER A 673 32.81 -2.04 30.04
N VAL A 674 31.99 -0.98 30.17
CA VAL A 674 31.41 -0.26 29.01
C VAL A 674 32.53 0.25 28.10
N LEU A 675 33.75 0.46 28.62
CA LEU A 675 34.89 0.97 27.87
C LEU A 675 35.30 0.10 26.67
N ASN A 676 35.01 -1.20 26.71
CA ASN A 676 35.48 -2.18 25.72
C ASN A 676 34.38 -2.61 24.73
N LEU A 677 33.22 -1.94 24.73
CA LEU A 677 32.10 -2.28 23.87
C LEU A 677 32.28 -1.70 22.46
N HIS A 678 33.25 -2.21 21.71
CA HIS A 678 33.65 -1.63 20.42
C HIS A 678 32.55 -1.66 19.34
N ARG A 679 31.52 -2.49 19.48
CA ARG A 679 30.36 -2.59 18.57
C ARG A 679 29.14 -1.79 19.02
N LEU A 680 29.20 -1.13 20.18
CA LEU A 680 28.07 -0.37 20.71
C LEU A 680 27.82 0.82 19.79
N LYS A 681 26.62 0.88 19.22
CA LYS A 681 26.17 1.96 18.35
C LYS A 681 25.33 2.98 19.10
N TRP A 682 24.45 2.51 19.99
CA TRP A 682 23.42 3.33 20.63
C TRP A 682 23.54 3.21 22.15
N LEU A 683 23.78 4.34 22.83
CA LEU A 683 23.81 4.44 24.29
C LEU A 683 22.80 5.49 24.74
N ARG A 684 21.75 5.06 25.45
CA ARG A 684 20.70 5.94 26.00
C ARG A 684 20.68 5.89 27.51
N LEU A 685 20.80 7.05 28.14
CA LEU A 685 20.84 7.30 29.59
C LEU A 685 19.85 8.41 29.98
N THR A 686 18.90 8.73 29.10
CA THR A 686 17.90 9.78 29.29
C THR A 686 17.24 9.68 30.67
N MET A 687 17.04 10.78 31.40
CA MET A 687 16.43 10.87 32.73
C MET A 687 17.11 10.00 33.82
N CYS A 688 18.41 9.72 33.71
CA CYS A 688 19.20 9.12 34.79
C CYS A 688 19.65 10.21 35.80
N GLU A 689 18.72 10.67 36.66
CA GLU A 689 18.92 11.84 37.52
C GLU A 689 20.07 11.74 38.54
N LYS A 690 20.42 10.52 38.99
CA LYS A 690 21.54 10.29 39.92
C LYS A 690 22.89 10.06 39.27
N LEU A 691 22.95 9.98 37.93
CA LEU A 691 24.19 9.73 37.21
C LEU A 691 25.15 10.91 37.40
N GLU A 692 26.27 10.66 38.08
CA GLU A 692 27.25 11.70 38.44
C GLU A 692 28.49 11.66 37.55
N VAL A 693 28.95 10.46 37.20
CA VAL A 693 30.21 10.24 36.47
C VAL A 693 30.01 9.24 35.35
N ILE A 694 30.64 9.53 34.21
CA ILE A 694 30.80 8.60 33.09
C ILE A 694 32.31 8.31 32.98
N PRO A 695 32.72 7.04 32.79
CA PRO A 695 34.12 6.70 32.62
C PRO A 695 34.80 7.59 31.55
N LEU A 696 35.97 8.14 31.85
CA LEU A 696 36.75 8.99 30.94
C LEU A 696 37.61 8.15 29.99
N HIS A 697 37.96 8.71 28.83
CA HIS A 697 38.79 8.07 27.80
C HIS A 697 38.21 6.79 27.23
N ILE A 698 36.89 6.80 26.98
CA ILE A 698 36.26 5.69 26.29
C ILE A 698 36.74 5.67 24.83
N ASN A 699 36.81 4.50 24.22
CA ASN A 699 36.94 4.38 22.76
C ASN A 699 35.86 3.44 22.22
N LEU A 700 34.63 3.95 22.15
CA LEU A 700 33.51 3.25 21.50
C LEU A 700 33.56 3.50 19.99
N ALA A 701 34.39 2.71 19.30
CA ALA A 701 34.68 2.89 17.88
C ALA A 701 33.43 2.88 16.98
N SER A 702 32.34 2.21 17.36
CA SER A 702 31.09 2.16 16.60
C SER A 702 29.96 3.03 17.13
N LEU A 703 30.18 3.84 18.18
CA LEU A 703 29.10 4.64 18.76
C LEU A 703 28.64 5.73 17.80
N GLU A 704 27.38 5.66 17.40
CA GLU A 704 26.71 6.58 16.46
C GLU A 704 25.85 7.60 17.23
N VAL A 705 25.11 7.15 18.26
CA VAL A 705 24.15 7.96 19.01
C VAL A 705 24.38 7.87 20.51
N LEU A 706 24.47 9.04 21.15
CA LEU A 706 24.59 9.21 22.59
C LEU A 706 23.48 10.10 23.12
N ASP A 707 22.64 9.56 24.00
CA ASP A 707 21.54 10.30 24.63
C ASP A 707 21.68 10.27 26.15
N MET A 708 21.72 11.45 26.77
CA MET A 708 21.79 11.67 28.22
C MET A 708 20.86 12.82 28.65
N GLU A 709 19.81 13.11 27.88
CA GLU A 709 18.88 14.18 28.23
C GLU A 709 18.34 13.99 29.66
N GLY A 710 18.31 15.04 30.49
CA GLY A 710 17.78 14.98 31.85
C GLY A 710 18.72 14.37 32.91
N CYS A 711 19.99 14.11 32.59
CA CYS A 711 21.00 13.72 33.58
C CYS A 711 21.49 14.95 34.40
N LEU A 712 20.66 15.40 35.35
CA LEU A 712 20.85 16.67 36.06
C LEU A 712 22.14 16.76 36.91
N LYS A 713 22.63 15.63 37.43
CA LYS A 713 23.85 15.57 38.25
C LYS A 713 25.14 15.40 37.45
N LEU A 714 25.06 15.17 36.15
CA LEU A 714 26.22 15.00 35.29
C LEU A 714 26.90 16.36 35.07
N LYS A 715 28.04 16.58 35.75
CA LYS A 715 28.77 17.86 35.70
C LYS A 715 29.83 17.93 34.61
N SER A 716 30.41 16.79 34.25
CA SER A 716 31.48 16.68 33.27
C SER A 716 30.94 16.15 31.95
N PHE A 717 31.35 16.77 30.85
CA PHE A 717 31.04 16.29 29.51
C PHE A 717 31.89 15.05 29.22
N PRO A 718 31.33 14.02 28.57
CA PRO A 718 32.03 12.75 28.47
C PRO A 718 32.98 12.70 27.25
N ASP A 719 34.24 12.32 27.47
CA ASP A 719 35.25 12.10 26.41
C ASP A 719 35.20 10.63 25.93
N ILE A 720 34.28 10.32 25.00
CA ILE A 720 33.84 8.93 24.70
C ILE A 720 34.30 8.37 23.35
N SER A 721 34.09 9.08 22.25
CA SER A 721 34.40 8.54 20.91
C SER A 721 34.37 9.63 19.86
N LYS A 722 35.27 9.50 18.88
CA LYS A 722 35.37 10.43 17.74
C LYS A 722 34.38 10.12 16.61
N ASN A 723 33.70 8.98 16.67
CA ASN A 723 32.82 8.49 15.60
C ASN A 723 31.33 8.79 15.82
N ILE A 724 30.97 9.51 16.89
CA ILE A 724 29.60 9.85 17.24
C ILE A 724 29.01 10.81 16.19
N GLU A 725 27.78 10.52 15.75
CA GLU A 725 27.01 11.32 14.79
C GLU A 725 26.03 12.26 15.49
N ARG A 726 25.41 11.81 16.59
CA ARG A 726 24.39 12.58 17.32
C ARG A 726 24.56 12.50 18.83
N ILE A 727 24.49 13.67 19.47
CA ILE A 727 24.57 13.83 20.92
C ILE A 727 23.36 14.61 21.41
N PHE A 728 22.64 14.04 22.36
CA PHE A 728 21.53 14.68 23.07
C PHE A 728 21.85 14.74 24.56
N MET A 729 22.10 15.94 25.06
CA MET A 729 22.45 16.22 26.47
C MET A 729 21.63 17.40 27.01
N LYS A 730 20.37 17.45 26.59
CA LYS A 730 19.44 18.48 27.04
C LYS A 730 19.17 18.36 28.54
N ASN A 731 19.00 19.48 29.26
CA ASN A 731 18.75 19.54 30.69
C ASN A 731 19.78 18.74 31.52
N THR A 732 21.08 18.95 31.28
CA THR A 732 22.17 18.33 32.07
C THR A 732 22.91 19.36 32.91
N GLY A 733 23.66 18.89 33.90
CA GLY A 733 24.45 19.73 34.81
C GLY A 733 25.81 20.17 34.26
N ILE A 734 26.08 19.96 32.98
CA ILE A 734 27.41 20.12 32.36
C ILE A 734 27.88 21.58 32.45
N GLU A 735 29.12 21.77 32.92
CA GLU A 735 29.71 23.09 33.13
C GLU A 735 30.57 23.57 31.95
N GLU A 736 31.24 22.64 31.26
CA GLU A 736 32.14 22.92 30.13
C GLU A 736 32.13 21.78 29.10
N ILE A 737 32.44 22.13 27.83
CA ILE A 737 32.65 21.17 26.74
C ILE A 737 34.16 20.98 26.53
N PRO A 738 34.69 19.75 26.43
CA PRO A 738 36.10 19.50 26.30
C PRO A 738 36.59 19.89 24.90
N PRO A 739 37.84 20.39 24.76
CA PRO A 739 38.43 20.68 23.46
C PRO A 739 38.51 19.46 22.52
N SER A 740 38.48 18.24 23.06
CA SER A 740 38.54 16.99 22.30
C SER A 740 37.36 16.80 21.34
N ILE A 741 36.20 17.43 21.59
CA ILE A 741 35.01 17.34 20.72
C ILE A 741 35.31 17.83 19.29
N SER A 742 36.26 18.76 19.13
CA SER A 742 36.72 19.25 17.83
C SER A 742 37.29 18.15 16.91
N GLN A 743 37.70 17.01 17.49
CA GLN A 743 38.24 15.86 16.77
C GLN A 743 37.14 14.87 16.33
N TRP A 744 35.86 15.11 16.64
CA TRP A 744 34.76 14.19 16.38
C TRP A 744 34.21 14.43 14.97
N SER A 745 34.97 13.98 13.97
CA SER A 745 34.75 14.33 12.55
C SER A 745 33.44 13.87 11.94
N ARG A 746 32.65 13.05 12.65
CA ARG A 746 31.34 12.56 12.21
C ARG A 746 30.16 13.23 12.90
N LEU A 747 30.40 14.11 13.88
CA LEU A 747 29.34 14.72 14.64
C LEU A 747 28.51 15.65 13.74
N GLU A 748 27.25 15.31 13.54
CA GLU A 748 26.28 16.06 12.73
C GLU A 748 25.32 16.88 13.61
N SER A 749 24.92 16.34 14.76
CA SER A 749 23.93 16.96 15.64
C SER A 749 24.40 17.03 17.09
N LEU A 750 24.37 18.24 17.66
CA LEU A 750 24.70 18.51 19.04
C LEU A 750 23.56 19.26 19.73
N ASP A 751 22.91 18.61 20.70
CA ASP A 751 21.88 19.23 21.54
C ASP A 751 22.35 19.29 22.99
N ILE A 752 22.55 20.51 23.48
CA ILE A 752 22.94 20.83 24.87
C ILE A 752 21.95 21.88 25.43
N SER A 753 20.70 21.82 24.97
CA SER A 753 19.64 22.73 25.43
C SER A 753 19.38 22.58 26.94
N GLY A 754 18.95 23.61 27.65
CA GLY A 754 18.62 23.54 29.09
C GLY A 754 19.82 23.35 30.03
N CYS A 755 21.05 23.40 29.52
CA CYS A 755 22.26 23.30 30.35
C CYS A 755 22.63 24.66 30.94
N LEU A 756 22.01 24.98 32.08
CA LEU A 756 22.10 26.31 32.72
C LEU A 756 23.47 26.61 33.34
N ASN A 757 24.27 25.58 33.65
CA ASN A 757 25.61 25.71 34.22
C ASN A 757 26.70 25.85 33.15
N LEU A 758 26.37 25.64 31.87
CA LEU A 758 27.31 25.70 30.77
C LEU A 758 27.76 27.15 30.55
N LYS A 759 28.98 27.49 30.99
CA LYS A 759 29.53 28.85 30.87
C LYS A 759 30.31 29.05 29.57
N ILE A 760 31.04 28.02 29.15
CA ILE A 760 31.97 28.08 28.03
C ILE A 760 31.53 27.07 26.97
N PHE A 761 31.17 27.56 25.79
CA PHE A 761 30.96 26.75 24.59
C PHE A 761 32.24 26.76 23.75
N SER A 762 32.95 25.61 23.68
CA SER A 762 34.26 25.47 23.04
C SER A 762 34.19 25.14 21.54
N HIS A 763 35.34 24.90 20.90
CA HIS A 763 35.44 24.47 19.50
C HIS A 763 34.66 23.17 19.23
N VAL A 764 33.76 23.19 18.23
CA VAL A 764 33.02 22.02 17.71
C VAL A 764 33.56 21.61 16.33
N PRO A 765 33.39 20.34 15.89
CA PRO A 765 33.96 19.87 14.64
C PRO A 765 33.24 20.46 13.41
N LYS A 766 33.95 20.59 12.29
CA LYS A 766 33.42 21.17 11.04
C LYS A 766 32.29 20.37 10.39
N SER A 767 32.06 19.13 10.83
CA SER A 767 30.99 18.24 10.36
C SER A 767 29.61 18.61 10.89
N VAL A 768 29.51 19.44 11.94
CA VAL A 768 28.24 19.73 12.61
C VAL A 768 27.28 20.48 11.68
N VAL A 769 26.06 19.96 11.59
CA VAL A 769 24.95 20.51 10.81
C VAL A 769 23.89 21.17 11.70
N TYR A 770 23.68 20.62 12.90
CA TYR A 770 22.66 21.06 13.85
C TYR A 770 23.28 21.35 15.22
N ILE A 771 23.05 22.56 15.74
CA ILE A 771 23.42 22.96 17.10
C ILE A 771 22.16 23.47 17.82
N TYR A 772 21.83 22.83 18.93
CA TYR A 772 20.75 23.23 19.83
C TYR A 772 21.33 23.61 21.20
N LEU A 773 21.15 24.87 21.57
CA LEU A 773 21.63 25.51 22.79
C LEU A 773 20.50 26.25 23.51
N THR A 774 19.25 25.96 23.16
CA THR A 774 18.07 26.63 23.73
C THR A 774 18.05 26.50 25.25
N ASP A 775 17.72 27.56 26.00
CA ASP A 775 17.73 27.58 27.47
C ASP A 775 19.12 27.27 28.10
N SER A 776 20.23 27.53 27.40
CA SER A 776 21.58 27.31 27.95
C SER A 776 22.14 28.54 28.69
N GLY A 777 23.10 28.28 29.58
CA GLY A 777 23.77 29.30 30.40
C GLY A 777 24.90 30.08 29.73
N ILE A 778 25.07 29.94 28.41
CA ILE A 778 26.23 30.45 27.66
C ILE A 778 26.27 31.97 27.66
N GLU A 779 27.47 32.53 27.82
CA GLU A 779 27.69 33.99 27.75
C GLU A 779 28.13 34.44 26.36
N ARG A 780 28.88 33.60 25.65
CA ARG A 780 29.44 33.86 24.32
C ARG A 780 29.53 32.57 23.50
N LEU A 781 29.37 32.70 22.19
CA LEU A 781 29.75 31.68 21.21
C LEU A 781 31.21 31.89 20.77
N PRO A 782 31.95 30.84 20.41
CA PRO A 782 33.34 30.92 19.99
C PRO A 782 33.48 31.49 18.58
N ASP A 783 34.53 32.26 18.34
CA ASP A 783 34.79 32.89 17.03
C ASP A 783 34.99 31.89 15.90
N CYS A 784 35.40 30.65 16.21
CA CYS A 784 35.58 29.58 15.23
C CYS A 784 34.26 29.07 14.61
N ILE A 785 33.10 29.50 15.10
CA ILE A 785 31.80 29.05 14.58
C ILE A 785 31.64 29.40 13.08
N LYS A 786 32.29 30.48 12.62
CA LYS A 786 32.36 30.87 11.21
C LYS A 786 33.04 29.84 10.30
N ASP A 787 33.92 29.01 10.86
CA ASP A 787 34.66 27.99 10.11
C ASP A 787 33.84 26.71 9.89
N LEU A 788 32.60 26.64 10.42
CA LEU A 788 31.69 25.49 10.33
C LEU A 788 30.87 25.53 9.03
N THR A 789 31.50 25.15 7.93
CA THR A 789 30.92 25.24 6.57
C THR A 789 29.66 24.40 6.33
N TRP A 790 29.34 23.47 7.22
CA TRP A 790 28.16 22.59 7.14
C TRP A 790 27.05 22.97 8.11
N LEU A 791 27.26 23.98 8.96
CA LEU A 791 26.27 24.39 9.95
C LEU A 791 25.07 24.99 9.24
N HIS A 792 23.92 24.31 9.33
CA HIS A 792 22.67 24.74 8.72
C HIS A 792 21.68 25.27 9.74
N TYR A 793 21.70 24.76 10.98
CA TYR A 793 20.70 25.07 12.00
C TYR A 793 21.38 25.41 13.33
N LEU A 794 21.13 26.62 13.83
CA LEU A 794 21.64 27.09 15.13
C LEU A 794 20.47 27.64 15.96
N TYR A 795 20.19 26.99 17.09
CA TYR A 795 19.15 27.41 18.03
C TYR A 795 19.79 27.81 19.36
N VAL A 796 19.63 29.07 19.76
CA VAL A 796 20.11 29.67 21.02
C VAL A 796 18.96 30.39 21.74
N ASP A 797 17.73 29.95 21.54
CA ASP A 797 16.55 30.55 22.17
C ASP A 797 16.68 30.55 23.71
N ASN A 798 16.14 31.54 24.39
CA ASN A 798 16.20 31.72 25.84
C ASN A 798 17.62 31.71 26.46
N CYS A 799 18.69 31.93 25.69
CA CYS A 799 20.05 32.09 26.22
C CYS A 799 20.20 33.48 26.85
N ARG A 800 19.65 33.68 28.05
CA ARG A 800 19.52 35.01 28.66
C ARG A 800 20.83 35.71 29.01
N LYS A 801 21.93 34.95 29.13
CA LYS A 801 23.27 35.49 29.42
C LYS A 801 24.10 35.78 28.16
N LEU A 802 23.62 35.39 26.98
CA LEU A 802 24.35 35.57 25.72
C LEU A 802 24.43 37.06 25.37
N VAL A 803 25.64 37.62 25.35
CA VAL A 803 25.85 39.07 25.16
C VAL A 803 26.04 39.45 23.68
N SER A 804 26.66 38.57 22.90
CA SER A 804 27.03 38.87 21.52
C SER A 804 27.06 37.63 20.63
N LEU A 805 26.72 37.81 19.35
CA LEU A 805 26.91 36.81 18.31
C LEU A 805 28.18 37.11 17.48
N PRO A 806 29.10 36.14 17.33
CA PRO A 806 30.29 36.27 16.48
C PRO A 806 29.90 36.23 14.99
N GLU A 807 30.92 36.33 14.12
CA GLU A 807 30.76 36.02 12.69
C GLU A 807 30.26 34.58 12.51
N LEU A 808 29.24 34.38 11.67
CA LEU A 808 28.60 33.09 11.43
C LEU A 808 28.88 32.59 10.00
N PRO A 809 28.84 31.27 9.76
CA PRO A 809 29.08 30.72 8.43
C PRO A 809 27.90 31.00 7.48
N SER A 810 28.20 31.27 6.22
CA SER A 810 27.19 31.54 5.17
C SER A 810 26.29 30.34 4.85
N SER A 811 26.63 29.14 5.34
CA SER A 811 25.83 27.90 5.20
C SER A 811 24.54 27.91 6.02
N ILE A 812 24.40 28.80 7.02
CA ILE A 812 23.23 28.80 7.92
C ILE A 812 21.93 28.95 7.12
N LYS A 813 20.99 28.05 7.39
CA LYS A 813 19.62 28.06 6.85
C LYS A 813 18.62 28.57 7.89
N ILE A 814 18.85 28.30 9.17
CA ILE A 814 18.01 28.77 10.29
C ILE A 814 18.91 29.16 11.47
N LEU A 815 18.70 30.37 11.99
CA LEU A 815 19.21 30.84 13.27
C LEU A 815 18.02 31.28 14.13
N SER A 816 17.91 30.76 15.35
CA SER A 816 16.87 31.16 16.30
C SER A 816 17.54 31.64 17.58
N ALA A 817 17.24 32.86 18.00
CA ALA A 817 17.74 33.52 19.19
C ALA A 817 16.61 34.32 19.85
N ILE A 818 15.49 33.64 20.08
CA ILE A 818 14.30 34.19 20.72
C ILE A 818 14.57 34.41 22.21
N ASN A 819 14.10 35.52 22.77
CA ASN A 819 14.14 35.79 24.22
C ASN A 819 15.55 35.76 24.83
N CYS A 820 16.55 36.23 24.08
CA CYS A 820 17.92 36.46 24.55
C CYS A 820 18.04 37.88 25.10
N GLU A 821 17.67 38.07 26.37
CA GLU A 821 17.54 39.40 26.98
C GLU A 821 18.85 40.20 27.01
N SER A 822 20.00 39.55 27.22
CA SER A 822 21.32 40.23 27.28
C SER A 822 21.99 40.42 25.92
N LEU A 823 21.34 40.00 24.82
CA LEU A 823 21.95 40.05 23.49
C LEU A 823 21.94 41.50 22.97
N GLU A 824 23.12 42.11 22.95
CA GLU A 824 23.31 43.53 22.60
C GLU A 824 24.02 43.71 21.24
N ARG A 825 25.01 42.85 20.94
CA ARG A 825 25.94 43.05 19.82
C ARG A 825 25.88 41.89 18.81
N ILE A 826 25.97 42.23 17.53
CA ILE A 826 26.16 41.28 16.42
C ILE A 826 27.42 41.72 15.66
N SER A 827 28.24 40.78 15.23
CA SER A 827 29.43 41.07 14.41
C SER A 827 29.08 41.91 13.17
N SER A 828 29.91 42.90 12.83
CA SER A 828 29.71 43.72 11.62
C SER A 828 29.89 42.93 10.32
N SER A 829 30.59 41.79 10.39
CA SER A 829 30.80 40.85 9.27
C SER A 829 29.73 39.74 9.23
N PHE A 830 28.55 39.95 9.81
CA PHE A 830 27.50 38.94 9.90
C PHE A 830 26.81 38.70 8.54
N ASP A 831 27.32 37.75 7.76
CA ASP A 831 26.78 37.44 6.43
C ASP A 831 26.07 36.07 6.38
N CYS A 832 24.74 36.07 6.33
CA CYS A 832 23.89 34.87 6.29
C CYS A 832 22.77 35.05 5.25
N PRO A 833 23.08 35.13 3.95
CA PRO A 833 22.16 35.64 2.93
C PRO A 833 20.92 34.75 2.76
N ASN A 834 21.05 33.44 2.99
CA ASN A 834 20.02 32.43 2.77
C ASN A 834 19.34 31.89 4.05
N ALA A 835 19.63 32.51 5.20
CA ALA A 835 19.11 32.10 6.50
C ALA A 835 17.71 32.67 6.78
N LYS A 836 16.93 31.95 7.59
CA LYS A 836 15.84 32.50 8.40
C LYS A 836 16.42 32.85 9.77
N VAL A 837 16.34 34.10 10.23
CA VAL A 837 16.76 34.47 11.59
C VAL A 837 15.59 34.99 12.38
N GLU A 838 15.53 34.56 13.63
CA GLU A 838 14.46 34.88 14.56
C GLU A 838 15.04 35.42 15.87
N PHE A 839 14.77 36.69 16.18
CA PHE A 839 15.26 37.40 17.38
C PHE A 839 14.12 37.91 18.28
N SER A 840 12.91 37.35 18.15
CA SER A 840 11.76 37.79 18.92
C SER A 840 12.05 37.89 20.42
N LYS A 841 11.62 38.98 21.08
CA LYS A 841 11.85 39.29 22.51
C LYS A 841 13.32 39.58 22.93
N SER A 842 14.29 39.64 22.03
CA SER A 842 15.69 40.01 22.36
C SER A 842 15.88 41.54 22.31
N MET A 843 15.60 42.23 23.43
CA MET A 843 15.27 43.67 23.44
C MET A 843 16.44 44.67 23.41
N ASN A 844 17.68 44.21 23.60
CA ASN A 844 18.81 45.10 23.90
C ASN A 844 19.77 45.36 22.72
N PHE A 845 19.38 45.05 21.46
CA PHE A 845 20.22 45.36 20.30
C PHE A 845 20.60 46.83 20.21
N ASP A 846 21.90 47.09 20.09
CA ASP A 846 22.43 48.43 19.79
C ASP A 846 22.05 48.89 18.37
N GLY A 847 22.26 50.19 18.10
CA GLY A 847 21.90 50.79 16.82
C GLY A 847 22.65 50.19 15.62
N GLU A 848 23.84 49.64 15.84
CA GLU A 848 24.68 49.05 14.80
C GLU A 848 24.22 47.63 14.46
N ALA A 849 23.92 46.81 15.46
CA ALA A 849 23.39 45.45 15.28
C ALA A 849 22.07 45.46 14.51
N ARG A 850 21.19 46.45 14.78
CA ARG A 850 19.95 46.64 14.02
C ARG A 850 20.23 46.97 12.56
N ARG A 851 21.18 47.87 12.29
CA ARG A 851 21.60 48.25 10.93
C ARG A 851 22.20 47.08 10.17
N VAL A 852 23.05 46.28 10.81
CA VAL A 852 23.63 45.06 10.21
C VAL A 852 22.52 44.10 9.76
N ILE A 853 21.54 43.81 10.62
CA ILE A 853 20.39 42.94 10.28
C ILE A 853 19.54 43.55 9.15
N THR A 854 19.25 44.86 9.20
CA THR A 854 18.38 45.53 8.23
C THR A 854 19.06 45.73 6.88
N GLN A 855 20.38 45.90 6.80
CA GLN A 855 21.10 46.13 5.55
C GLN A 855 21.52 44.84 4.85
N GLN A 856 22.09 43.87 5.56
CA GLN A 856 22.81 42.75 4.93
C GLN A 856 21.95 41.54 4.49
N TRP A 857 20.63 41.53 4.78
CA TRP A 857 19.82 40.34 4.50
C TRP A 857 19.28 40.24 3.07
N VAL A 858 19.52 39.09 2.41
CA VAL A 858 19.26 38.93 0.97
C VAL A 858 18.18 37.89 0.56
N TYR A 859 17.76 36.86 1.33
CA TYR A 859 16.92 35.81 0.67
C TYR A 859 15.70 35.18 1.37
N LYS A 860 15.57 35.08 2.71
CA LYS A 860 14.39 34.42 3.33
C LYS A 860 13.52 35.32 4.19
N ARG A 861 13.92 35.59 5.44
CA ARG A 861 13.20 36.50 6.36
C ARG A 861 13.95 36.71 7.67
N ALA A 862 13.76 37.88 8.28
CA ALA A 862 14.19 38.25 9.61
C ALA A 862 13.00 38.68 10.47
N CYS A 863 13.02 38.36 11.76
CA CYS A 863 12.15 39.00 12.74
C CYS A 863 12.95 39.49 13.94
N LEU A 864 12.78 40.75 14.31
CA LEU A 864 13.48 41.39 15.43
C LEU A 864 12.62 42.48 16.10
N PRO A 865 12.88 42.86 17.36
CA PRO A 865 12.16 43.95 18.00
C PRO A 865 12.45 45.31 17.32
N GLY A 866 11.42 46.15 17.16
CA GLY A 866 11.59 47.49 16.60
C GLY A 866 10.36 48.37 16.79
N LYS A 867 10.54 49.69 16.76
CA LYS A 867 9.46 50.65 17.07
C LYS A 867 8.85 51.31 15.84
N GLU A 868 9.62 51.38 14.75
CA GLU A 868 9.27 52.04 13.49
C GLU A 868 10.01 51.34 12.36
N VAL A 869 9.48 51.42 11.14
CA VAL A 869 10.16 50.88 9.95
C VAL A 869 11.43 51.71 9.66
N PRO A 870 12.62 51.08 9.51
CA PRO A 870 13.87 51.80 9.33
C PRO A 870 13.87 52.78 8.15
N LEU A 871 14.65 53.87 8.27
CA LEU A 871 14.80 54.90 7.23
C LEU A 871 15.41 54.36 5.92
N GLU A 872 16.05 53.20 5.97
CA GLU A 872 16.66 52.50 4.83
C GLU A 872 15.63 52.01 3.81
N PHE A 873 14.36 51.86 4.22
CA PHE A 873 13.25 51.55 3.32
C PHE A 873 12.76 52.83 2.65
N SER A 874 13.06 52.97 1.36
CA SER A 874 12.81 54.19 0.57
C SER A 874 11.32 54.56 0.49
N HIS A 875 10.44 53.57 0.40
CA HIS A 875 8.99 53.75 0.35
C HIS A 875 8.34 53.25 1.63
N ARG A 876 7.59 54.09 2.34
CA ARG A 876 6.96 53.77 3.64
C ARG A 876 5.52 54.28 3.71
N ALA A 877 4.65 53.52 4.38
CA ALA A 877 3.26 53.87 4.61
C ALA A 877 2.76 53.41 5.99
N ARG A 878 1.77 54.13 6.53
CA ARG A 878 1.02 53.68 7.70
C ARG A 878 -0.04 52.66 7.28
N GLY A 879 -0.16 51.57 8.03
CA GLY A 879 -1.02 50.43 7.73
C GLY A 879 -0.37 49.38 6.85
N GLY A 880 -1.14 48.37 6.44
CA GLY A 880 -0.65 47.21 5.70
C GLY A 880 -0.58 47.36 4.19
N SER A 881 -0.65 48.55 3.60
CA SER A 881 -0.55 48.69 2.14
C SER A 881 0.22 49.93 1.68
N LEU A 882 0.95 49.80 0.58
CA LEU A 882 1.80 50.82 -0.02
C LEU A 882 1.71 50.71 -1.54
N THR A 883 1.68 51.85 -2.26
CA THR A 883 1.74 51.88 -3.72
C THR A 883 3.04 52.56 -4.15
N ILE A 884 3.79 51.94 -5.08
CA ILE A 884 5.04 52.46 -5.63
C ILE A 884 4.87 52.65 -7.14
N HIS A 885 5.27 53.82 -7.64
CA HIS A 885 5.37 54.12 -9.06
C HIS A 885 6.83 53.94 -9.49
N LEU A 886 7.10 53.01 -10.40
CA LEU A 886 8.46 52.62 -10.78
C LEU A 886 9.05 53.50 -11.90
N GLU A 887 8.27 54.43 -12.46
CA GLU A 887 8.68 55.37 -13.52
C GLU A 887 9.81 56.33 -13.08
N ASP A 888 9.98 56.57 -11.77
CA ASP A 888 10.97 57.50 -11.21
C ASP A 888 12.35 56.86 -10.88
N GLU A 889 12.48 55.52 -10.91
CA GLU A 889 13.69 54.83 -10.42
C GLU A 889 14.69 54.39 -11.51
N ASN A 890 14.42 54.62 -12.81
CA ASN A 890 15.34 54.35 -13.93
C ASN A 890 15.91 52.91 -13.94
N VAL A 891 15.09 51.90 -13.61
CA VAL A 891 15.53 50.51 -13.49
C VAL A 891 15.08 49.68 -14.69
N CYS A 892 16.03 49.21 -15.50
CA CYS A 892 15.80 48.27 -16.60
C CYS A 892 16.54 46.97 -16.31
N SER A 893 15.87 45.98 -15.69
CA SER A 893 16.41 44.61 -15.59
C SER A 893 15.29 43.58 -15.41
N SER A 894 15.49 42.39 -16.00
CA SER A 894 14.52 41.29 -16.11
C SER A 894 14.21 40.54 -14.80
N SER A 895 14.67 41.02 -13.64
CA SER A 895 14.30 40.50 -12.32
C SER A 895 14.52 41.53 -11.22
N LEU A 896 13.53 42.41 -11.00
CA LEU A 896 13.53 43.35 -9.88
C LEU A 896 13.46 42.57 -8.55
N ARG A 897 14.33 42.88 -7.59
CA ARG A 897 14.20 42.38 -6.22
C ARG A 897 13.62 43.46 -5.34
N PHE A 898 12.86 43.08 -4.33
CA PHE A 898 12.44 44.03 -3.31
C PHE A 898 12.65 43.46 -1.92
N LYS A 899 12.84 44.37 -0.98
CA LYS A 899 12.98 44.12 0.44
C LYS A 899 11.84 44.83 1.16
N ALA A 900 11.01 44.09 1.86
CA ALA A 900 9.89 44.61 2.60
C ALA A 900 10.14 44.50 4.10
N CYS A 901 9.73 45.50 4.86
CA CYS A 901 9.71 45.51 6.32
C CYS A 901 8.32 45.90 6.80
N ILE A 902 7.79 45.12 7.74
CA ILE A 902 6.47 45.32 8.32
C ILE A 902 6.61 45.44 9.82
N LEU A 903 5.97 46.44 10.41
CA LEU A 903 5.83 46.58 11.85
C LEU A 903 4.57 45.84 12.32
N LEU A 904 4.79 44.75 13.05
CA LEU A 904 3.74 43.93 13.65
C LEU A 904 3.51 44.34 15.10
N PHE A 905 2.25 44.60 15.45
CA PHE A 905 1.83 44.86 16.84
C PHE A 905 1.30 43.59 17.52
N PRO A 906 1.57 43.42 18.84
CA PRO A 906 1.08 42.28 19.63
C PRO A 906 -0.44 42.12 19.56
N SER A 907 -0.95 40.89 19.58
CA SER A 907 -2.36 40.63 19.93
C SER A 907 -2.46 39.63 21.08
N GLU A 908 -3.59 39.62 21.79
CA GLU A 908 -3.81 38.86 23.03
C GLU A 908 -3.85 37.32 22.87
N ARG A 909 -3.63 36.77 21.66
CA ARG A 909 -3.78 35.32 21.39
C ARG A 909 -2.46 34.64 21.02
N ASN A 910 -2.07 33.62 21.79
CA ASN A 910 -0.88 32.78 21.60
C ASN A 910 -0.95 31.85 20.37
N ASN A 911 -0.96 32.42 19.16
CA ASN A 911 -1.01 31.65 17.90
C ASN A 911 0.17 31.97 16.98
N ILE A 912 0.54 31.00 16.14
CA ILE A 912 1.59 31.15 15.13
C ILE A 912 1.20 32.25 14.12
N CYS A 913 2.01 33.30 14.05
CA CYS A 913 1.84 34.37 13.08
C CYS A 913 2.17 33.87 11.65
N THR A 914 1.31 34.20 10.68
CA THR A 914 1.56 34.01 9.24
C THR A 914 1.34 35.33 8.52
N VAL A 915 2.37 35.78 7.81
CA VAL A 915 2.35 37.03 7.03
C VAL A 915 2.13 36.70 5.56
N TYR A 916 1.26 37.46 4.92
CA TYR A 916 0.98 37.41 3.49
C TYR A 916 1.37 38.73 2.85
N CYS A 917 2.02 38.63 1.69
CA CYS A 917 2.30 39.76 0.83
C CYS A 917 1.65 39.48 -0.53
N ARG A 918 0.78 40.37 -0.98
CA ARG A 918 0.17 40.35 -2.32
C ARG A 918 0.67 41.56 -3.09
N LEU A 919 1.11 41.32 -4.32
CA LEU A 919 1.51 42.34 -5.28
C LEU A 919 0.37 42.50 -6.28
N ILE A 920 -0.17 43.71 -6.37
CA ILE A 920 -1.31 44.03 -7.24
C ILE A 920 -0.88 45.08 -8.24
N GLY A 921 -1.07 44.79 -9.53
CA GLY A 921 -0.77 45.73 -10.62
C GLY A 921 -1.87 46.76 -10.80
N GLU A 922 -1.61 47.75 -11.66
CA GLU A 922 -2.49 48.91 -11.91
C GLU A 922 -3.95 48.52 -12.27
N SER A 923 -4.15 47.40 -12.97
CA SER A 923 -5.48 46.88 -13.35
C SER A 923 -6.23 46.12 -12.23
N GLY A 924 -5.67 46.05 -11.03
CA GLY A 924 -6.19 45.22 -9.93
C GLY A 924 -5.85 43.72 -10.08
N ARG A 925 -5.06 43.35 -11.09
CA ARG A 925 -4.58 41.98 -11.29
C ARG A 925 -3.55 41.61 -10.22
N LEU A 926 -3.71 40.43 -9.61
CA LEU A 926 -2.71 39.85 -8.73
C LEU A 926 -1.48 39.43 -9.54
N ILE A 927 -0.33 40.06 -9.28
CA ILE A 927 0.96 39.77 -9.93
C ILE A 927 1.62 38.58 -9.21
N ALA A 928 1.73 38.65 -7.89
CA ALA A 928 2.31 37.58 -7.07
C ALA A 928 1.71 37.57 -5.66
N ALA A 929 1.72 36.40 -5.02
CA ALA A 929 1.35 36.25 -3.63
C ALA A 929 2.38 35.40 -2.90
N HIS A 930 2.94 35.94 -1.82
CA HIS A 930 3.91 35.27 -0.97
C HIS A 930 3.30 34.99 0.39
N ARG A 931 3.54 33.78 0.90
CA ARG A 931 3.10 33.34 2.22
C ARG A 931 4.31 32.99 3.07
N PHE A 932 4.42 33.63 4.22
CA PHE A 932 5.48 33.41 5.19
C PHE A 932 4.89 32.87 6.50
N GLY A 933 4.96 31.54 6.71
CA GLY A 933 4.38 30.86 7.88
C GLY A 933 5.38 30.54 8.99
N GLY A 934 4.93 30.44 10.24
CA GLY A 934 5.78 30.06 11.38
C GLY A 934 6.62 31.22 11.92
N VAL A 935 6.03 32.41 12.03
CA VAL A 935 6.79 33.65 12.20
C VAL A 935 7.13 33.91 13.68
N VAL A 936 6.22 33.87 14.65
CA VAL A 936 6.57 34.06 16.07
C VAL A 936 5.52 33.43 16.98
N LYS A 937 5.92 32.97 18.19
CA LYS A 937 5.03 32.77 19.35
C LYS A 937 5.28 33.88 20.36
N ASP A 938 4.27 34.69 20.61
CA ASP A 938 4.15 35.65 21.71
C ASP A 938 5.22 36.75 21.71
N PHE A 939 4.88 37.99 21.33
CA PHE A 939 5.72 39.16 21.58
C PHE A 939 4.92 40.27 22.26
N VAL A 940 5.52 40.96 23.23
CA VAL A 940 4.85 41.97 24.09
C VAL A 940 5.06 43.40 23.58
N THR A 941 6.01 43.58 22.64
CA THR A 941 6.41 44.87 22.07
C THR A 941 6.35 44.81 20.54
N PRO A 942 6.25 45.92 19.80
CA PRO A 942 6.22 45.87 18.34
C PRO A 942 7.49 45.21 17.74
N HIS A 943 7.33 44.45 16.67
CA HIS A 943 8.41 43.71 16.00
C HIS A 943 8.47 44.04 14.51
N LEU A 944 9.68 44.13 13.98
CA LEU A 944 9.95 44.26 12.56
C LEU A 944 10.03 42.86 11.94
N PHE A 945 9.22 42.65 10.90
CA PHE A 945 9.28 41.48 10.05
C PHE A 945 9.82 41.90 8.69
N ILE A 946 11.03 41.43 8.36
CA ILE A 946 11.75 41.79 7.14
C ILE A 946 11.83 40.57 6.25
N PHE A 947 11.56 40.72 4.96
CA PHE A 947 11.72 39.65 3.98
C PHE A 947 12.01 40.23 2.61
N ASN A 948 12.59 39.41 1.75
CA ASN A 948 12.86 39.78 0.37
C ASN A 948 12.08 38.85 -0.55
N SER A 949 11.76 39.37 -1.74
CA SER A 949 11.21 38.56 -2.81
C SER A 949 11.60 39.14 -4.17
N VAL A 950 11.29 38.39 -5.22
CA VAL A 950 11.56 38.76 -6.61
C VAL A 950 10.24 39.17 -7.27
N LEU A 951 10.29 40.25 -8.03
CA LEU A 951 9.28 40.65 -9.00
C LEU A 951 9.61 39.99 -10.34
N LEU A 952 8.69 39.17 -10.84
CA LEU A 952 8.87 38.35 -12.04
C LEU A 952 8.27 39.00 -13.31
N GLU A 953 7.60 40.15 -13.19
CA GLU A 953 6.97 40.87 -14.31
C GLU A 953 7.31 42.37 -14.23
N GLU A 954 7.57 43.00 -15.38
CA GLU A 954 7.72 44.45 -15.52
C GLU A 954 6.34 45.13 -15.36
N VAL A 955 6.23 46.08 -14.44
CA VAL A 955 4.99 46.82 -14.15
C VAL A 955 5.32 48.25 -13.78
N ASP A 956 4.54 49.23 -14.25
CA ASP A 956 4.77 50.66 -14.00
C ASP A 956 4.33 51.09 -12.59
N VAL A 957 3.26 50.49 -12.07
CA VAL A 957 2.70 50.75 -10.73
C VAL A 957 2.41 49.46 -9.98
N ILE A 958 2.95 49.34 -8.76
CA ILE A 958 2.76 48.15 -7.92
C ILE A 958 2.20 48.55 -6.56
N ARG A 959 1.06 47.97 -6.21
CA ARG A 959 0.49 48.03 -4.87
C ARG A 959 0.89 46.79 -4.08
N PHE A 960 1.61 47.02 -2.99
CA PHE A 960 1.93 46.01 -1.98
C PHE A 960 0.81 45.97 -0.95
N GLU A 961 0.20 44.80 -0.77
CA GLU A 961 -0.76 44.53 0.30
C GLU A 961 -0.20 43.47 1.24
N PHE A 962 0.01 43.88 2.48
CA PHE A 962 0.46 43.04 3.57
C PHE A 962 -0.72 42.73 4.50
N SER A 963 -0.84 41.46 4.87
CA SER A 963 -1.81 41.01 5.85
C SER A 963 -1.18 39.98 6.77
N SER A 964 -1.65 39.94 8.02
CA SER A 964 -1.17 38.99 9.02
C SER A 964 -2.35 38.29 9.67
N ILE A 965 -2.21 37.00 9.89
CA ILE A 965 -3.15 36.25 10.72
C ILE A 965 -2.71 36.42 12.17
N HIS A 966 -3.60 37.00 12.98
CA HIS A 966 -3.47 37.23 14.43
C HIS A 966 -2.69 38.47 14.87
N HIS A 967 -2.01 39.25 14.02
CA HIS A 967 -1.31 40.47 14.45
C HIS A 967 -1.70 41.65 13.56
N GLU A 968 -1.77 42.85 14.14
CA GLU A 968 -2.05 44.08 13.39
C GLU A 968 -0.78 44.62 12.74
N ILE A 969 -0.89 45.10 11.50
CA ILE A 969 0.18 45.76 10.77
C ILE A 969 -0.06 47.28 10.84
N THR A 970 0.81 48.00 11.54
CA THR A 970 0.66 49.45 11.76
C THR A 970 1.53 50.29 10.82
N GLU A 971 2.62 49.73 10.31
CA GLU A 971 3.52 50.39 9.37
C GLU A 971 4.12 49.34 8.42
N CYS A 972 4.32 49.71 7.17
CA CYS A 972 5.06 48.91 6.21
C CYS A 972 6.02 49.80 5.40
N GLY A 973 7.14 49.22 4.97
CA GLY A 973 8.06 49.84 4.05
C GLY A 973 8.63 48.84 3.07
N VAL A 974 8.98 49.34 1.89
CA VAL A 974 9.54 48.56 0.79
C VAL A 974 10.73 49.34 0.21
N GLN A 975 11.80 48.61 -0.05
CA GLN A 975 12.97 49.08 -0.76
C GLN A 975 13.10 48.23 -2.02
N ILE A 976 13.16 48.89 -3.18
CA ILE A 976 13.48 48.22 -4.44
C ILE A 976 15.00 48.04 -4.51
N LEU A 977 15.43 46.82 -4.82
CA LEU A 977 16.84 46.45 -4.96
C LEU A 977 17.12 46.25 -6.45
N THR A 978 18.02 47.05 -6.98
CA THR A 978 18.61 46.84 -8.30
C THR A 978 19.80 45.89 -8.16
N ASP A 979 19.88 44.86 -9.01
CA ASP A 979 21.11 44.07 -9.10
C ASP A 979 22.21 45.03 -9.60
N ALA A 980 23.25 45.22 -8.77
CA ALA A 980 24.48 45.89 -9.17
C ALA A 980 25.45 44.89 -9.81
#